data_AF-A0A212K3H8-F1
#
_entry.id   AF-A0A212K3H8-F1
#
_cell.length_a   1.000
_cell.length_b   1.000
_cell.length_c   1.000
_cell.angle_alpha   90.00
_cell.angle_beta   90.00
_cell.angle_gamma   90.00
#
_symmetry.space_group_name_H-M   'P 1'
#
loop_
_entity.id
_entity.type
_entity.pdbx_description
1 polymer ?
#
loop_
_entity_poly.entity_id
_entity_poly.type
_entity_poly.pdbx_seq_one_letter_code
_entity_poly.pdbx_strand_id
1 'polypeptide(L)'
;MRHILNKIYLLVLLTGLISISMNAQQRILIHSHNDYEQRVPFYQAYAQQVASIEADIYTTGKANELKVAHDLKDVANAPTIDEAYITPLVNLFKQNGGRPWKNSDKTLILLVDLKTPANPTLDILVSKLKAYPQVFDATVNPYAVKVVISGNRPVEKDYSKYPSFISFDGYKTDYTPEQLKRIAMISLSFADYSVWNGKGSIKKAELEKVVKVINEVHALGKPIRFWGTPDGVTAWNTFHNLGIDYINTDRPEACADYFSHFDNKNYQIGKNEDITDDVARAKRLDRTTVGFQGFNNKLLQLSKGINVYTPTYKNDGSNKPIKNIIFLIGDGTGLAQLQAGATVNNANYKNGNGLTIFNMKYVGLQNTSAKDSYTTDSAAGGSALATGELHNNRHISMSEDGVAYPSMADVMHAAGYACGVVTLGNVADATPAAFYGHSVERDNSDEITSYLLDGKLTLLNGAGMSVFTRRNDGKDILSELKKQYRISTSIDDINTDNKKVICIDERMDLAASEETLTMLADATNQAIKKLSTTNDKGFFLMVEGAKIDYAGHANSFPGSVMETLSFDLAVKAALEFADSNGETLVVVTGDHETGGLTLVDGNVANGHLTARYMTDDHTPLMLPVFSYGPGSSEFIGVYKNTQIFHKMKKLLGL
;
A
#
# COMPACT_ATOMS: atom_id res chain seq x y z
N MET A 1 -7.77 -72.04 30.39
CA MET A 1 -7.30 -72.39 29.02
C MET A 1 -8.12 -71.56 28.04
N ARG A 2 -7.46 -70.67 27.27
CA ARG A 2 -8.02 -69.70 26.28
C ARG A 2 -8.89 -68.59 26.90
N HIS A 3 -8.63 -67.29 26.80
CA HIS A 3 -7.60 -66.50 26.15
C HIS A 3 -7.44 -65.19 26.94
N ILE A 4 -6.28 -65.04 27.58
CA ILE A 4 -5.63 -63.75 27.83
C ILE A 4 -4.94 -63.44 26.50
N LEU A 5 -5.42 -62.43 25.78
CA LEU A 5 -4.73 -61.59 24.78
C LEU A 5 -5.82 -60.73 24.13
N ASN A 6 -5.54 -59.45 23.88
CA ASN A 6 -6.39 -58.44 23.22
C ASN A 6 -7.11 -57.43 24.14
N LYS A 7 -6.38 -56.91 25.13
CA LYS A 7 -6.39 -55.46 25.41
C LYS A 7 -4.98 -54.95 25.12
N ILE A 8 -4.87 -53.72 24.60
CA ILE A 8 -3.66 -53.00 24.15
C ILE A 8 -3.38 -53.18 22.65
N TYR A 9 -4.15 -52.50 21.81
CA TYR A 9 -3.75 -51.85 20.54
C TYR A 9 -4.88 -50.91 20.09
N LEU A 10 -5.30 -50.02 21.00
CA LEU A 10 -6.19 -48.89 20.71
C LEU A 10 -5.53 -47.60 21.21
N LEU A 11 -4.32 -47.38 20.72
CA LEU A 11 -3.56 -46.14 20.84
C LEU A 11 -2.54 -46.20 19.68
N VAL A 12 -2.44 -45.12 18.90
CA VAL A 12 -1.67 -44.99 17.63
C VAL A 12 -2.49 -45.27 16.36
N LEU A 13 -3.40 -44.35 16.02
CA LEU A 13 -3.75 -43.99 14.63
C LEU A 13 -4.63 -42.73 14.63
N LEU A 14 -4.15 -41.69 15.31
CA LEU A 14 -4.65 -40.32 15.15
C LEU A 14 -3.46 -39.35 15.19
N THR A 15 -2.36 -39.71 14.52
CA THR A 15 -1.37 -38.70 14.12
C THR A 15 -1.96 -38.01 12.92
N GLY A 16 -2.45 -36.78 13.15
CA GLY A 16 -3.00 -35.94 12.11
C GLY A 16 -2.08 -35.89 10.91
N LEU A 17 -2.64 -36.20 9.75
CA LEU A 17 -2.23 -35.58 8.49
C LEU A 17 -2.59 -34.10 8.63
N ILE A 18 -1.74 -33.37 9.37
CA ILE A 18 -1.57 -31.95 9.13
C ILE A 18 -0.88 -31.93 7.77
N SER A 19 -1.68 -31.79 6.71
CA SER A 19 -1.20 -31.30 5.43
C SER A 19 -0.56 -29.95 5.73
N ILE A 20 0.74 -29.95 5.95
CA ILE A 20 1.56 -28.75 5.86
C ILE A 20 1.51 -28.41 4.38
N SER A 21 0.49 -27.66 3.99
CA SER A 21 0.52 -26.90 2.75
C SER A 21 1.64 -25.89 2.96
N MET A 22 2.85 -26.25 2.54
CA MET A 22 3.87 -25.24 2.26
C MET A 22 3.28 -24.41 1.12
N ASN A 23 2.58 -23.33 1.48
CA ASN A 23 2.18 -22.30 0.53
C ASN A 23 3.47 -21.59 0.11
N ALA A 24 4.23 -22.22 -0.79
CA ALA A 24 5.19 -21.49 -1.59
C ALA A 24 4.40 -20.35 -2.26
N GLN A 25 4.79 -19.11 -2.00
CA GLN A 25 4.19 -17.90 -2.56
C GLN A 25 3.77 -18.16 -4.01
N GLN A 26 2.47 -17.99 -4.32
CA GLN A 26 1.98 -18.17 -5.68
C GLN A 26 2.68 -17.12 -6.55
N ARG A 27 3.73 -17.56 -7.24
CA ARG A 27 4.53 -16.70 -8.08
C ARG A 27 3.62 -16.17 -9.19
N ILE A 28 3.54 -14.85 -9.32
CA ILE A 28 2.78 -14.22 -10.40
C ILE A 28 3.50 -14.52 -11.71
N LEU A 29 2.91 -15.36 -12.57
CA LEU A 29 3.47 -15.72 -13.87
C LEU A 29 2.79 -14.88 -14.94
N ILE A 30 3.59 -14.17 -15.72
CA ILE A 30 3.10 -13.34 -16.83
C ILE A 30 3.39 -14.08 -18.14
N HIS A 31 2.42 -14.04 -19.05
CA HIS A 31 2.53 -14.52 -20.41
C HIS A 31 2.46 -13.34 -21.39
N SER A 32 3.55 -13.12 -22.13
CA SER A 32 3.61 -12.16 -23.23
C SER A 32 2.93 -12.77 -24.46
N HIS A 33 1.67 -12.40 -24.66
CA HIS A 33 0.87 -12.80 -25.81
C HIS A 33 1.27 -11.97 -27.03
N ASN A 34 1.20 -12.57 -28.23
CA ASN A 34 1.63 -11.95 -29.48
C ASN A 34 2.99 -11.22 -29.36
N ASP A 35 3.96 -11.83 -28.69
CA ASP A 35 5.22 -11.15 -28.33
C ASP A 35 6.01 -10.65 -29.56
N TYR A 36 5.79 -11.29 -30.70
CA TYR A 36 6.38 -10.92 -31.98
C TYR A 36 5.83 -9.61 -32.58
N GLU A 37 4.70 -9.10 -32.05
CA GLU A 37 4.14 -7.78 -32.38
C GLU A 37 4.68 -6.66 -31.46
N GLN A 38 5.49 -7.02 -30.46
CA GLN A 38 6.12 -6.04 -29.57
C GLN A 38 7.18 -5.23 -30.34
N ARG A 39 7.50 -4.03 -29.86
CA ARG A 39 8.47 -3.12 -30.51
C ARG A 39 9.86 -3.73 -30.63
N VAL A 40 10.27 -4.49 -29.63
CA VAL A 40 11.50 -5.29 -29.63
C VAL A 40 11.10 -6.72 -29.23
N PRO A 41 10.71 -7.56 -30.19
CA PRO A 41 10.29 -8.94 -29.94
C PRO A 41 11.30 -9.68 -29.08
N PHE A 42 10.81 -10.59 -28.27
CA PHE A 42 11.52 -11.36 -27.26
C PHE A 42 12.12 -10.53 -26.12
N TYR A 43 12.91 -9.49 -26.42
CA TYR A 43 13.69 -8.75 -25.44
C TYR A 43 12.85 -7.92 -24.48
N GLN A 44 11.75 -7.30 -24.92
CA GLN A 44 10.87 -6.53 -24.04
C GLN A 44 10.31 -7.43 -22.92
N ALA A 45 9.70 -8.55 -23.28
CA ALA A 45 9.15 -9.48 -22.32
C ALA A 45 10.24 -10.17 -21.47
N TYR A 46 11.33 -10.59 -22.10
CA TYR A 46 12.45 -11.24 -21.42
C TYR A 46 13.11 -10.33 -20.36
N ALA A 47 13.25 -9.03 -20.64
CA ALA A 47 13.83 -8.06 -19.69
C ALA A 47 12.99 -7.92 -18.41
N GLN A 48 11.67 -8.08 -18.51
CA GLN A 48 10.73 -8.08 -17.38
C GLN A 48 10.66 -9.43 -16.65
N GLN A 49 11.45 -10.42 -17.10
CA GLN A 49 11.45 -11.79 -16.58
C GLN A 49 10.07 -12.45 -16.58
N VAL A 50 9.27 -12.21 -17.64
CA VAL A 50 7.99 -12.91 -17.81
C VAL A 50 8.23 -14.43 -17.89
N ALA A 51 7.23 -15.21 -17.48
CA ALA A 51 7.36 -16.66 -17.37
C ALA A 51 7.14 -17.39 -18.70
N SER A 52 6.37 -16.79 -19.61
CA SER A 52 6.00 -17.39 -20.90
C SER A 52 5.95 -16.34 -22.00
N ILE A 53 6.42 -16.70 -23.19
CA ILE A 53 6.46 -15.84 -24.38
C ILE A 53 5.86 -16.62 -25.56
N GLU A 54 4.92 -16.00 -26.29
CA GLU A 54 4.26 -16.61 -27.45
C GLU A 54 4.92 -16.25 -28.79
N ALA A 55 5.01 -17.22 -29.69
CA ALA A 55 5.42 -17.03 -31.08
C ALA A 55 4.50 -17.80 -32.04
N ASP A 56 3.89 -17.08 -32.98
CA ASP A 56 3.02 -17.65 -34.01
C ASP A 56 3.85 -18.00 -35.23
N ILE A 57 3.88 -19.28 -35.62
CA ILE A 57 4.80 -19.74 -36.67
C ILE A 57 4.12 -20.33 -37.89
N TYR A 58 4.74 -20.04 -39.04
CA TYR A 58 4.36 -20.52 -40.36
C TYR A 58 5.51 -21.23 -41.05
N THR A 59 5.17 -22.29 -41.79
CA THR A 59 6.02 -22.83 -42.86
C THR A 59 5.92 -21.97 -44.12
N THR A 60 7.02 -21.82 -44.86
CA THR A 60 7.08 -20.95 -46.06
C THR A 60 7.23 -21.70 -47.38
N GLY A 61 7.22 -23.04 -47.35
CA GLY A 61 7.54 -23.89 -48.50
C GLY A 61 9.03 -23.97 -48.83
N LYS A 62 9.89 -23.13 -48.22
CA LYS A 62 11.34 -23.30 -48.27
C LYS A 62 11.79 -24.34 -47.25
N ALA A 63 12.77 -25.15 -47.62
CA ALA A 63 13.29 -26.19 -46.74
C ALA A 63 13.88 -25.59 -45.46
N ASN A 64 13.45 -26.12 -44.30
CA ASN A 64 13.96 -25.76 -42.97
C ASN A 64 13.78 -24.27 -42.56
N GLU A 65 12.78 -23.57 -43.13
CA GLU A 65 12.44 -22.18 -42.78
C GLU A 65 11.11 -22.12 -42.02
N LEU A 66 11.12 -21.44 -40.86
CA LEU A 66 9.94 -21.10 -40.08
C LEU A 66 9.94 -19.60 -39.83
N LYS A 67 8.83 -18.93 -40.16
CA LYS A 67 8.63 -17.48 -40.00
C LYS A 67 7.67 -17.19 -38.86
N VAL A 68 7.87 -16.06 -38.19
CA VAL A 68 7.01 -15.63 -37.07
C VAL A 68 6.12 -14.46 -37.50
N ALA A 69 4.81 -14.63 -37.49
CA ALA A 69 3.86 -13.59 -37.89
C ALA A 69 2.48 -13.85 -37.28
N HIS A 70 1.63 -12.82 -37.19
CA HIS A 70 0.22 -13.01 -36.83
C HIS A 70 -0.56 -13.60 -38.00
N ASP A 71 -0.54 -12.89 -39.13
CA ASP A 71 -1.30 -13.21 -40.34
C ASP A 71 -0.42 -13.79 -41.44
N LEU A 72 -1.00 -14.67 -42.25
CA LEU A 72 -0.33 -15.27 -43.42
C LEU A 72 0.23 -14.22 -44.40
N LYS A 73 -0.40 -13.04 -44.50
CA LYS A 73 0.00 -11.95 -45.41
C LYS A 73 1.37 -11.35 -45.04
N ASP A 74 1.76 -11.42 -43.76
CA ASP A 74 2.96 -10.78 -43.23
C ASP A 74 4.17 -11.72 -43.22
N VAL A 75 3.94 -13.03 -43.39
CA VAL A 75 4.96 -14.10 -43.38
C VAL A 75 6.12 -13.85 -44.33
N ALA A 76 5.87 -13.22 -45.49
CA ALA A 76 6.90 -12.98 -46.49
C ALA A 76 8.04 -12.06 -45.99
N ASN A 77 7.70 -11.08 -45.15
CA ASN A 77 8.63 -10.08 -44.62
C ASN A 77 8.98 -10.30 -43.16
N ALA A 78 8.32 -11.25 -42.50
CA ALA A 78 8.55 -11.62 -41.11
C ALA A 78 9.99 -12.11 -40.84
N PRO A 79 10.49 -11.97 -39.61
CA PRO A 79 11.70 -12.65 -39.19
C PRO A 79 11.49 -14.17 -39.12
N THR A 80 12.58 -14.93 -39.19
CA THR A 80 12.55 -16.36 -38.86
C THR A 80 12.46 -16.57 -37.36
N ILE A 81 11.97 -17.74 -36.92
CA ILE A 81 11.99 -18.11 -35.50
C ILE A 81 13.42 -18.17 -34.95
N ASP A 82 14.40 -18.48 -35.82
CA ASP A 82 15.82 -18.49 -35.46
C ASP A 82 16.31 -17.09 -35.08
N GLU A 83 15.96 -16.07 -35.88
CA GLU A 83 16.32 -14.68 -35.63
C GLU A 83 15.58 -14.09 -34.44
N ALA A 84 14.27 -14.36 -34.33
CA ALA A 84 13.42 -13.73 -33.33
C ALA A 84 13.56 -14.34 -31.93
N TYR A 85 13.79 -15.67 -31.81
CA TYR A 85 13.71 -16.37 -30.52
C TYR A 85 14.88 -17.32 -30.25
N ILE A 86 15.18 -18.26 -31.16
CA ILE A 86 16.14 -19.34 -30.86
C ILE A 86 17.56 -18.77 -30.66
N THR A 87 18.05 -17.95 -31.59
CA THR A 87 19.40 -17.36 -31.51
C THR A 87 19.55 -16.44 -30.30
N PRO A 88 18.61 -15.51 -30.00
CA PRO A 88 18.61 -14.76 -28.76
C PRO A 88 18.71 -15.63 -27.50
N LEU A 89 17.92 -16.70 -27.39
CA LEU A 89 17.94 -17.63 -26.27
C LEU A 89 19.29 -18.34 -26.12
N VAL A 90 19.84 -18.87 -27.22
CA VAL A 90 21.15 -19.53 -27.22
C VAL A 90 22.25 -18.60 -26.72
N ASN A 91 22.24 -17.35 -27.18
CA ASN A 91 23.21 -16.35 -26.77
C ASN A 91 23.07 -15.98 -25.28
N LEU A 92 21.84 -15.80 -24.80
CA LEU A 92 21.59 -15.48 -23.40
C LEU A 92 21.97 -16.63 -22.46
N PHE A 93 21.64 -17.88 -22.80
CA PHE A 93 22.06 -19.04 -22.02
C PHE A 93 23.59 -19.11 -21.91
N LYS A 94 24.30 -18.84 -23.01
CA LYS A 94 25.77 -18.78 -22.98
C LYS A 94 26.28 -17.67 -22.04
N GLN A 95 25.65 -16.50 -22.03
CA GLN A 95 26.03 -15.37 -21.17
C GLN A 95 25.66 -15.59 -19.69
N ASN A 96 24.56 -16.31 -19.43
CA ASN A 96 23.96 -16.46 -18.10
C ASN A 96 24.34 -17.77 -17.39
N GLY A 97 25.35 -18.48 -17.89
CA GLY A 97 25.84 -19.72 -17.28
C GLY A 97 24.88 -20.90 -17.44
N GLY A 98 24.26 -21.01 -18.61
CA GLY A 98 23.31 -22.09 -18.94
C GLY A 98 21.90 -21.87 -18.40
N ARG A 99 21.51 -20.62 -18.11
CA ARG A 99 20.18 -20.29 -17.56
C ARG A 99 19.48 -19.25 -18.42
N PRO A 100 18.15 -19.16 -18.39
CA PRO A 100 17.45 -18.05 -19.04
C PRO A 100 17.93 -16.72 -18.48
N TRP A 101 17.95 -16.55 -17.14
CA TRP A 101 18.48 -15.36 -16.47
C TRP A 101 19.63 -15.70 -15.54
N LYS A 102 20.62 -14.80 -15.45
CA LYS A 102 21.80 -14.96 -14.59
C LYS A 102 21.40 -15.11 -13.12
N ASN A 103 22.00 -16.06 -12.41
CA ASN A 103 21.78 -16.33 -10.99
C ASN A 103 20.30 -16.55 -10.61
N SER A 104 19.51 -17.10 -11.53
CA SER A 104 18.08 -17.34 -11.31
C SER A 104 17.71 -18.81 -11.53
N ASP A 105 16.85 -19.36 -10.68
CA ASP A 105 16.22 -20.66 -10.87
C ASP A 105 14.91 -20.58 -11.67
N LYS A 106 14.58 -19.41 -12.22
CA LYS A 106 13.46 -19.24 -13.14
C LYS A 106 13.68 -20.07 -14.41
N THR A 107 12.60 -20.74 -14.86
CA THR A 107 12.53 -21.34 -16.20
C THR A 107 11.66 -20.46 -17.08
N LEU A 108 11.91 -20.49 -18.39
CA LEU A 108 11.14 -19.74 -19.39
C LEU A 108 10.35 -20.73 -20.24
N ILE A 109 9.10 -20.37 -20.56
CA ILE A 109 8.29 -21.07 -21.55
C ILE A 109 8.35 -20.29 -22.87
N LEU A 110 8.68 -21.01 -23.95
CA LEU A 110 8.42 -20.57 -25.31
C LEU A 110 7.16 -21.30 -25.80
N LEU A 111 6.04 -20.59 -25.83
CA LEU A 111 4.79 -21.08 -26.35
C LEU A 111 4.76 -20.83 -27.85
N VAL A 112 4.68 -21.90 -28.64
CA VAL A 112 4.76 -21.84 -30.10
C VAL A 112 3.40 -22.20 -30.67
N ASP A 113 2.69 -21.21 -31.21
CA ASP A 113 1.39 -21.40 -31.84
C ASP A 113 1.56 -21.75 -33.32
N LEU A 114 1.10 -22.94 -33.71
CA LEU A 114 1.27 -23.40 -35.09
C LEU A 114 0.12 -22.88 -35.96
N LYS A 115 0.42 -21.97 -36.89
CA LYS A 115 -0.55 -21.47 -37.87
C LYS A 115 -0.63 -22.33 -39.14
N THR A 116 0.35 -23.20 -39.37
CA THR A 116 0.36 -24.21 -40.44
C THR A 116 0.18 -25.64 -39.88
N PRO A 117 -0.13 -26.65 -40.73
CA PRO A 117 -0.36 -28.02 -40.26
C PRO A 117 0.73 -28.58 -39.34
N ALA A 118 0.32 -29.32 -38.32
CA ALA A 118 1.17 -29.78 -37.20
C ALA A 118 2.49 -30.42 -37.64
N ASN A 119 2.41 -31.56 -38.34
CA ASN A 119 3.55 -32.43 -38.60
C ASN A 119 4.70 -31.74 -39.37
N PRO A 120 4.48 -31.13 -40.56
CA PRO A 120 5.58 -30.49 -41.29
C PRO A 120 6.20 -29.31 -40.52
N THR A 121 5.39 -28.60 -39.74
CA THR A 121 5.86 -27.46 -38.93
C THR A 121 6.70 -27.94 -37.74
N LEU A 122 6.21 -28.97 -37.01
CA LEU A 122 6.91 -29.51 -35.84
C LEU A 122 8.18 -30.25 -36.20
N ASP A 123 8.24 -30.97 -37.32
CA ASP A 123 9.45 -31.67 -37.73
C ASP A 123 10.60 -30.68 -37.95
N ILE A 124 10.33 -29.54 -38.60
CA ILE A 124 11.30 -28.46 -38.79
C ILE A 124 11.68 -27.84 -37.45
N LEU A 125 10.71 -27.50 -36.61
CA LEU A 125 10.96 -26.89 -35.30
C LEU A 125 11.81 -27.80 -34.40
N VAL A 126 11.44 -29.09 -34.30
CA VAL A 126 12.17 -30.10 -33.54
C VAL A 126 13.59 -30.24 -34.05
N SER A 127 13.81 -30.26 -35.37
CA SER A 127 15.15 -30.33 -35.95
C SER A 127 16.02 -29.13 -35.54
N LYS A 128 15.45 -27.91 -35.52
CA LYS A 128 16.15 -26.70 -35.08
C LYS A 128 16.49 -26.74 -33.60
N LEU A 129 15.54 -27.10 -32.75
CA LEU A 129 15.74 -27.14 -31.29
C LEU A 129 16.74 -28.23 -30.86
N LYS A 130 16.74 -29.39 -31.54
CA LYS A 130 17.72 -30.47 -31.31
C LYS A 130 19.17 -30.06 -31.52
N ALA A 131 19.43 -29.00 -32.29
CA ALA A 131 20.78 -28.46 -32.45
C ALA A 131 21.32 -27.78 -31.18
N TYR A 132 20.45 -27.47 -30.22
CA TYR A 132 20.79 -26.74 -28.99
C TYR A 132 20.22 -27.42 -27.73
N PRO A 133 20.58 -28.69 -27.44
CA PRO A 133 20.03 -29.43 -26.31
C PRO A 133 20.34 -28.77 -24.96
N GLN A 134 21.46 -28.05 -24.84
CA GLN A 134 21.81 -27.27 -23.64
C GLN A 134 20.84 -26.12 -23.34
N VAL A 135 20.01 -25.72 -24.30
CA VAL A 135 19.02 -24.64 -24.15
C VAL A 135 17.60 -25.18 -24.04
N PHE A 136 17.27 -26.24 -24.78
CA PHE A 136 15.88 -26.71 -24.92
C PHE A 136 15.60 -28.10 -24.33
N ASP A 137 16.62 -28.89 -23.99
CA ASP A 137 16.42 -30.24 -23.44
C ASP A 137 16.64 -30.28 -21.93
N ALA A 138 15.55 -30.45 -21.19
CA ALA A 138 15.56 -30.53 -19.73
C ALA A 138 16.36 -31.73 -19.18
N THR A 139 16.59 -32.77 -19.99
CA THR A 139 17.44 -33.91 -19.62
C THR A 139 18.93 -33.59 -19.68
N VAL A 140 19.30 -32.56 -20.45
CA VAL A 140 20.67 -32.06 -20.59
C VAL A 140 20.92 -30.87 -19.66
N ASN A 141 19.93 -29.98 -19.53
CA ASN A 141 20.01 -28.81 -18.67
C ASN A 141 18.69 -28.63 -17.90
N PRO A 142 18.67 -28.73 -16.55
CA PRO A 142 17.44 -28.59 -15.77
C PRO A 142 16.77 -27.20 -15.89
N TYR A 143 17.50 -26.18 -16.38
CA TYR A 143 17.01 -24.83 -16.62
C TYR A 143 16.62 -24.57 -18.08
N ALA A 144 16.56 -25.62 -18.91
CA ALA A 144 16.17 -25.51 -20.30
C ALA A 144 14.82 -24.79 -20.48
N VAL A 145 14.71 -24.04 -21.58
CA VAL A 145 13.45 -23.44 -22.03
C VAL A 145 12.46 -24.55 -22.29
N LYS A 146 11.28 -24.44 -21.67
CA LYS A 146 10.17 -25.36 -21.91
C LYS A 146 9.46 -24.94 -23.19
N VAL A 147 9.49 -25.79 -24.21
CA VAL A 147 8.80 -25.53 -25.48
C VAL A 147 7.41 -26.15 -25.43
N VAL A 148 6.39 -25.30 -25.56
CA VAL A 148 4.97 -25.67 -25.45
C VAL A 148 4.25 -25.39 -26.75
N ILE A 149 3.68 -26.40 -27.38
CA ILE A 149 3.03 -26.28 -28.68
C ILE A 149 1.54 -25.96 -28.53
N SER A 150 1.09 -24.87 -29.18
CA SER A 150 -0.30 -24.42 -29.28
C SER A 150 -0.78 -24.43 -30.74
N GLY A 151 -2.00 -23.95 -31.01
CA GLY A 151 -2.57 -23.80 -32.34
C GLY A 151 -2.93 -25.15 -32.97
N ASN A 152 -2.47 -25.38 -34.20
CA ASN A 152 -2.68 -26.62 -34.96
C ASN A 152 -1.84 -27.79 -34.41
N ARG A 153 -2.05 -28.16 -33.14
CA ARG A 153 -1.40 -29.29 -32.47
C ARG A 153 -1.70 -30.62 -33.18
N PRO A 154 -0.81 -31.62 -33.10
CA PRO A 154 -1.14 -32.98 -33.49
C PRO A 154 -2.26 -33.55 -32.60
N VAL A 155 -2.91 -34.62 -33.05
CA VAL A 155 -3.90 -35.34 -32.23
C VAL A 155 -3.27 -35.89 -30.95
N GLU A 156 -4.00 -35.95 -29.86
CA GLU A 156 -3.47 -36.17 -28.51
C GLU A 156 -2.80 -37.55 -28.35
N LYS A 157 -3.28 -38.55 -29.09
CA LYS A 157 -2.69 -39.90 -29.14
C LYS A 157 -1.26 -39.91 -29.71
N ASP A 158 -0.88 -38.88 -30.46
CA ASP A 158 0.41 -38.77 -31.12
C ASP A 158 1.43 -37.94 -30.33
N TYR A 159 1.05 -37.36 -29.18
CA TYR A 159 1.96 -36.56 -28.36
C TYR A 159 3.21 -37.33 -27.92
N SER A 160 3.10 -38.64 -27.67
CA SER A 160 4.22 -39.50 -27.30
C SER A 160 5.25 -39.71 -28.41
N LYS A 161 4.91 -39.44 -29.67
CA LYS A 161 5.81 -39.58 -30.83
C LYS A 161 6.86 -38.48 -30.88
N TYR A 162 6.63 -37.35 -30.21
CA TYR A 162 7.53 -36.20 -30.21
C TYR A 162 8.56 -36.30 -29.06
N PRO A 163 9.77 -35.75 -29.24
CA PRO A 163 10.80 -35.73 -28.19
C PRO A 163 10.27 -35.21 -26.85
N SER A 164 10.80 -35.71 -25.74
CA SER A 164 10.33 -35.36 -24.38
C SER A 164 10.48 -33.89 -24.03
N PHE A 165 11.37 -33.15 -24.71
CA PHE A 165 11.52 -31.71 -24.53
C PHE A 165 10.40 -30.88 -25.19
N ILE A 166 9.53 -31.51 -26.01
CA ILE A 166 8.31 -30.89 -26.55
C ILE A 166 7.12 -31.23 -25.64
N SER A 167 6.48 -30.19 -25.13
CA SER A 167 5.19 -30.29 -24.43
C SER A 167 4.08 -29.62 -25.24
N PHE A 168 2.83 -29.82 -24.83
CA PHE A 168 1.66 -29.29 -25.54
C PHE A 168 0.82 -28.43 -24.61
N ASP A 169 0.18 -27.41 -25.18
CA ASP A 169 -0.86 -26.62 -24.54
C ASP A 169 -2.20 -27.35 -24.62
N GLY A 170 -2.85 -27.54 -23.49
CA GLY A 170 -4.14 -28.20 -23.38
C GLY A 170 -5.29 -27.23 -23.67
N TYR A 171 -6.39 -27.72 -24.23
CA TYR A 171 -7.54 -26.89 -24.63
C TYR A 171 -8.88 -27.42 -24.07
N LYS A 172 -8.81 -28.38 -23.14
CA LYS A 172 -9.93 -29.08 -22.49
C LYS A 172 -9.46 -29.71 -21.18
N THR A 173 -10.37 -30.35 -20.42
CA THR A 173 -10.08 -30.91 -19.09
C THR A 173 -10.18 -32.45 -19.00
N ASP A 174 -10.58 -33.15 -20.07
CA ASP A 174 -10.83 -34.59 -20.09
C ASP A 174 -9.64 -35.44 -20.62
N TYR A 175 -8.41 -35.02 -20.33
CA TYR A 175 -7.19 -35.75 -20.73
C TYR A 175 -6.94 -37.03 -19.91
N THR A 176 -6.38 -38.06 -20.55
CA THR A 176 -5.88 -39.25 -19.84
C THR A 176 -4.61 -38.94 -19.03
N PRO A 177 -4.26 -39.74 -18.00
CA PRO A 177 -3.02 -39.54 -17.24
C PRO A 177 -1.75 -39.52 -18.12
N GLU A 178 -1.69 -40.35 -19.16
CA GLU A 178 -0.59 -40.40 -20.12
C GLU A 178 -0.51 -39.13 -20.97
N GLN A 179 -1.66 -38.60 -21.41
CA GLN A 179 -1.72 -37.35 -22.15
C GLN A 179 -1.31 -36.17 -21.27
N LEU A 180 -1.77 -36.13 -20.01
CA LEU A 180 -1.43 -35.10 -19.04
C LEU A 180 0.08 -34.99 -18.80
N LYS A 181 0.85 -36.08 -18.89
CA LYS A 181 2.32 -36.03 -18.80
C LYS A 181 2.96 -35.17 -19.90
N ARG A 182 2.28 -34.98 -21.03
CA ARG A 182 2.72 -34.17 -22.17
C ARG A 182 2.09 -32.77 -22.19
N ILE A 183 1.12 -32.48 -21.32
CA ILE A 183 0.50 -31.16 -21.20
C ILE A 183 1.31 -30.29 -20.23
N ALA A 184 1.77 -29.12 -20.68
CA ALA A 184 2.50 -28.18 -19.84
C ALA A 184 1.57 -27.23 -19.06
N MET A 185 0.53 -26.75 -19.73
CA MET A 185 -0.52 -25.87 -19.20
C MET A 185 -1.83 -26.11 -19.94
N ILE A 186 -2.94 -25.63 -19.40
CA ILE A 186 -4.23 -25.63 -20.10
C ILE A 186 -4.64 -24.19 -20.36
N SER A 187 -4.88 -23.87 -21.63
CA SER A 187 -5.24 -22.53 -22.09
C SER A 187 -6.61 -22.52 -22.75
N LEU A 188 -7.52 -21.74 -22.19
CA LEU A 188 -8.93 -21.72 -22.58
C LEU A 188 -9.36 -20.33 -23.08
N SER A 189 -10.38 -20.28 -23.92
CA SER A 189 -11.02 -19.02 -24.35
C SER A 189 -11.73 -18.40 -23.16
N PHE A 190 -11.40 -17.17 -22.78
CA PHE A 190 -12.16 -16.48 -21.73
C PHE A 190 -13.62 -16.25 -22.11
N ALA A 191 -13.87 -16.02 -23.41
CA ALA A 191 -15.20 -15.73 -23.96
C ALA A 191 -16.19 -16.89 -23.78
N ASP A 192 -15.72 -18.11 -23.54
CA ASP A 192 -16.56 -19.27 -23.27
C ASP A 192 -17.19 -19.21 -21.86
N TYR A 193 -16.63 -18.40 -20.97
CA TYR A 193 -17.01 -18.33 -19.55
C TYR A 193 -17.60 -16.97 -19.15
N SER A 194 -17.10 -15.87 -19.73
CA SER A 194 -17.56 -14.51 -19.42
C SER A 194 -17.43 -13.56 -20.61
N VAL A 195 -18.33 -12.58 -20.66
CA VAL A 195 -18.27 -11.45 -21.61
C VAL A 195 -17.72 -10.18 -20.96
N TRP A 196 -17.14 -10.31 -19.76
CA TRP A 196 -16.57 -9.19 -19.02
C TRP A 196 -15.44 -8.54 -19.80
N ASN A 197 -15.47 -7.21 -19.90
CA ASN A 197 -14.52 -6.42 -20.70
C ASN A 197 -13.40 -5.80 -19.85
N GLY A 198 -13.20 -6.25 -18.62
CA GLY A 198 -12.17 -5.75 -17.71
C GLY A 198 -12.56 -4.50 -16.92
N LYS A 199 -13.83 -4.05 -17.00
CA LYS A 199 -14.34 -2.89 -16.25
C LYS A 199 -15.43 -3.30 -15.27
N GLY A 200 -15.39 -2.77 -14.05
CA GLY A 200 -16.28 -3.18 -12.97
C GLY A 200 -16.11 -4.66 -12.62
N SER A 201 -17.08 -5.25 -11.91
CA SER A 201 -17.01 -6.65 -11.49
C SER A 201 -17.59 -7.61 -12.53
N ILE A 202 -17.03 -8.83 -12.60
CA ILE A 202 -17.63 -9.94 -13.35
C ILE A 202 -19.01 -10.28 -12.75
N LYS A 203 -20.01 -10.54 -13.60
CA LYS A 203 -21.34 -10.94 -13.12
C LYS A 203 -21.24 -12.25 -12.34
N LYS A 204 -21.94 -12.35 -11.21
CA LYS A 204 -21.87 -13.51 -10.30
C LYS A 204 -21.98 -14.87 -11.00
N ALA A 205 -22.94 -15.05 -11.90
CA ALA A 205 -23.14 -16.31 -12.62
C ALA A 205 -22.00 -16.63 -13.62
N GLU A 206 -21.33 -15.63 -14.16
CA GLU A 206 -20.15 -15.81 -15.03
C GLU A 206 -18.90 -16.09 -14.16
N LEU A 207 -18.76 -15.37 -13.04
CA LEU A 207 -17.71 -15.58 -12.06
C LEU A 207 -17.69 -17.02 -11.54
N GLU A 208 -18.85 -17.58 -11.22
CA GLU A 208 -19.00 -18.98 -10.79
C GLU A 208 -18.49 -19.97 -11.85
N LYS A 209 -18.72 -19.68 -13.14
CA LYS A 209 -18.20 -20.52 -14.25
C LYS A 209 -16.68 -20.43 -14.37
N VAL A 210 -16.14 -19.21 -14.27
CA VAL A 210 -14.69 -18.96 -14.34
C VAL A 210 -13.98 -19.66 -13.18
N VAL A 211 -14.47 -19.50 -11.94
CA VAL A 211 -13.90 -20.17 -10.76
C VAL A 211 -14.00 -21.69 -10.87
N LYS A 212 -15.13 -22.20 -11.38
CA LYS A 212 -15.32 -23.64 -11.57
C LYS A 212 -14.24 -24.23 -12.49
N VAL A 213 -14.00 -23.64 -13.65
CA VAL A 213 -13.02 -24.20 -14.60
C VAL A 213 -11.57 -24.06 -14.11
N ILE A 214 -11.25 -22.98 -13.38
CA ILE A 214 -9.94 -22.83 -12.71
C ILE A 214 -9.70 -24.01 -11.76
N ASN A 215 -10.67 -24.30 -10.89
CA ASN A 215 -10.59 -25.41 -9.95
C ASN A 215 -10.49 -26.77 -10.64
N GLU A 216 -11.22 -26.98 -11.74
CA GLU A 216 -11.14 -28.21 -12.54
C GLU A 216 -9.73 -28.41 -13.12
N VAL A 217 -9.11 -27.35 -13.65
CA VAL A 217 -7.74 -27.42 -14.19
C VAL A 217 -6.71 -27.66 -13.07
N HIS A 218 -6.85 -26.97 -11.93
CA HIS A 218 -5.97 -27.20 -10.77
C HIS A 218 -6.09 -28.62 -10.22
N ALA A 219 -7.29 -29.22 -10.23
CA ALA A 219 -7.49 -30.62 -9.84
C ALA A 219 -6.74 -31.62 -10.73
N LEU A 220 -6.38 -31.24 -11.96
CA LEU A 220 -5.51 -32.03 -12.85
C LEU A 220 -4.01 -31.84 -12.56
N GLY A 221 -3.66 -30.98 -11.60
CA GLY A 221 -2.28 -30.61 -11.30
C GLY A 221 -1.62 -29.80 -12.43
N LYS A 222 -2.41 -29.03 -13.19
CA LYS A 222 -1.95 -28.21 -14.31
C LYS A 222 -2.20 -26.73 -14.04
N PRO A 223 -1.29 -25.84 -14.51
CA PRO A 223 -1.55 -24.42 -14.48
C PRO A 223 -2.56 -24.02 -15.57
N ILE A 224 -3.36 -22.99 -15.29
CA ILE A 224 -4.35 -22.43 -16.21
C ILE A 224 -3.91 -21.07 -16.78
N ARG A 225 -4.25 -20.84 -18.05
CA ARG A 225 -4.21 -19.54 -18.74
C ARG A 225 -5.57 -19.30 -19.43
N PHE A 226 -6.00 -18.05 -19.51
CA PHE A 226 -7.05 -17.66 -20.46
C PHE A 226 -6.46 -16.81 -21.58
N TRP A 227 -6.87 -17.06 -22.82
CA TRP A 227 -6.64 -16.17 -23.96
C TRP A 227 -7.93 -15.42 -24.32
N GLY A 228 -7.81 -14.33 -25.10
CA GLY A 228 -8.95 -13.46 -25.41
C GLY A 228 -9.48 -12.73 -24.18
N THR A 229 -8.61 -12.46 -23.22
CA THR A 229 -8.94 -11.76 -21.98
C THR A 229 -8.91 -10.24 -22.16
N PRO A 230 -9.68 -9.47 -21.37
CA PRO A 230 -9.41 -8.06 -21.18
C PRO A 230 -7.98 -7.83 -20.68
N ASP A 231 -7.34 -6.74 -21.12
CA ASP A 231 -5.93 -6.46 -20.82
C ASP A 231 -5.78 -5.09 -20.14
N GLY A 232 -5.38 -5.10 -18.86
CA GLY A 232 -5.21 -3.90 -18.05
C GLY A 232 -5.29 -4.18 -16.56
N VAL A 233 -4.94 -3.18 -15.74
CA VAL A 233 -4.77 -3.28 -14.27
C VAL A 233 -5.91 -4.01 -13.57
N THR A 234 -7.17 -3.61 -13.80
CA THR A 234 -8.35 -4.25 -13.19
C THR A 234 -8.48 -5.72 -13.58
N ALA A 235 -8.24 -6.04 -14.86
CA ALA A 235 -8.30 -7.40 -15.38
C ALA A 235 -7.17 -8.27 -14.80
N TRP A 236 -5.93 -7.79 -14.84
CA TRP A 236 -4.78 -8.48 -14.27
C TRP A 236 -4.99 -8.79 -12.79
N ASN A 237 -5.45 -7.81 -12.01
CA ASN A 237 -5.72 -8.00 -10.58
C ASN A 237 -6.83 -9.03 -10.34
N THR A 238 -7.93 -8.90 -11.07
CA THR A 238 -9.07 -9.82 -10.95
C THR A 238 -8.63 -11.24 -11.27
N PHE A 239 -7.88 -11.45 -12.36
CA PHE A 239 -7.42 -12.77 -12.74
C PHE A 239 -6.42 -13.38 -11.75
N HIS A 240 -5.52 -12.58 -11.21
CA HIS A 240 -4.64 -13.00 -10.13
C HIS A 240 -5.45 -13.44 -8.89
N ASN A 241 -6.43 -12.64 -8.46
CA ASN A 241 -7.29 -12.92 -7.31
C ASN A 241 -8.19 -14.15 -7.51
N LEU A 242 -8.50 -14.51 -8.76
CA LEU A 242 -9.23 -15.75 -9.09
C LEU A 242 -8.34 -17.00 -9.10
N GLY A 243 -7.02 -16.85 -8.92
CA GLY A 243 -6.07 -17.95 -8.88
C GLY A 243 -5.61 -18.40 -10.26
N ILE A 244 -5.72 -17.58 -11.30
CA ILE A 244 -5.13 -17.90 -12.61
C ILE A 244 -3.61 -17.88 -12.50
N ASP A 245 -2.96 -18.93 -13.02
CA ASP A 245 -1.51 -19.09 -12.89
C ASP A 245 -0.73 -18.18 -13.84
N TYR A 246 -1.15 -18.10 -15.11
CA TYR A 246 -0.52 -17.25 -16.13
C TYR A 246 -1.43 -16.09 -16.53
N ILE A 247 -1.03 -14.87 -16.17
CA ILE A 247 -1.69 -13.63 -16.59
C ILE A 247 -1.32 -13.35 -18.04
N ASN A 248 -2.32 -13.44 -18.92
CA ASN A 248 -2.19 -13.13 -20.35
C ASN A 248 -2.22 -11.62 -20.58
N THR A 249 -1.25 -11.09 -21.33
CA THR A 249 -1.18 -9.66 -21.64
C THR A 249 -0.47 -9.41 -22.97
N ASP A 250 -0.94 -8.40 -23.71
CA ASP A 250 -0.23 -7.83 -24.86
C ASP A 250 0.70 -6.67 -24.42
N ARG A 251 0.79 -6.40 -23.11
CA ARG A 251 1.50 -5.26 -22.50
C ARG A 251 2.43 -5.72 -21.37
N PRO A 252 3.44 -6.58 -21.66
CA PRO A 252 4.25 -7.26 -20.65
C PRO A 252 4.96 -6.30 -19.69
N GLU A 253 5.45 -5.16 -20.15
CA GLU A 253 6.12 -4.16 -19.31
C GLU A 253 5.17 -3.53 -18.29
N ALA A 254 3.97 -3.13 -18.74
CA ALA A 254 2.97 -2.54 -17.85
C ALA A 254 2.39 -3.55 -16.86
N CYS A 255 2.19 -4.80 -17.29
CA CYS A 255 1.74 -5.89 -16.42
C CYS A 255 2.80 -6.24 -15.37
N ALA A 256 4.08 -6.31 -15.76
CA ALA A 256 5.17 -6.58 -14.84
C ALA A 256 5.35 -5.44 -13.82
N ASP A 257 5.28 -4.18 -14.25
CA ASP A 257 5.27 -3.02 -13.36
C ASP A 257 4.12 -3.08 -12.34
N TYR A 258 2.91 -3.43 -12.81
CA TYR A 258 1.75 -3.56 -11.94
C TYR A 258 1.96 -4.57 -10.81
N PHE A 259 2.56 -5.73 -11.11
CA PHE A 259 2.84 -6.76 -10.11
C PHE A 259 4.18 -6.61 -9.39
N SER A 260 4.98 -5.60 -9.72
CA SER A 260 6.18 -5.27 -8.94
C SER A 260 5.79 -4.84 -7.52
N HIS A 261 6.53 -5.30 -6.51
CA HIS A 261 6.24 -5.00 -5.09
C HIS A 261 4.76 -5.21 -4.72
N PHE A 262 4.13 -6.27 -5.23
CA PHE A 262 2.68 -6.47 -5.10
C PHE A 262 2.22 -6.55 -3.64
N ASP A 263 3.05 -7.06 -2.74
CA ASP A 263 2.76 -7.12 -1.31
C ASP A 263 2.57 -5.70 -0.71
N ASN A 264 3.30 -4.69 -1.21
CA ASN A 264 3.12 -3.28 -0.82
C ASN A 264 1.91 -2.60 -1.44
N LYS A 265 1.20 -3.29 -2.34
CA LYS A 265 -0.03 -2.82 -2.99
C LYS A 265 -1.26 -3.47 -2.39
N ASN A 266 -1.11 -4.46 -1.51
CA ASN A 266 -2.19 -5.30 -1.03
C ASN A 266 -2.20 -5.37 0.49
N TYR A 267 -3.39 -5.36 1.10
CA TYR A 267 -3.47 -5.50 2.54
C TYR A 267 -4.76 -6.17 2.99
N GLN A 268 -4.66 -6.99 4.04
CA GLN A 268 -5.80 -7.65 4.70
C GLN A 268 -5.39 -8.03 6.14
N ILE A 269 -6.20 -7.64 7.12
CA ILE A 269 -6.01 -8.01 8.53
C ILE A 269 -6.11 -9.54 8.71
N GLY A 270 -5.22 -10.11 9.51
CA GLY A 270 -5.17 -11.54 9.85
C GLY A 270 -4.62 -12.44 8.74
N LYS A 271 -4.11 -11.88 7.63
CA LYS A 271 -3.51 -12.64 6.54
C LYS A 271 -1.98 -12.70 6.68
N ASN A 272 -1.49 -13.67 7.45
CA ASN A 272 -0.05 -13.93 7.61
C ASN A 272 0.47 -14.85 6.50
N GLU A 273 0.50 -14.39 5.25
CA GLU A 273 1.24 -15.09 4.19
C GLU A 273 2.75 -14.88 4.36
N ASP A 274 3.58 -15.59 3.58
CA ASP A 274 5.06 -15.48 3.61
C ASP A 274 5.52 -14.07 3.18
N ILE A 275 5.40 -13.10 4.09
CA ILE A 275 5.73 -11.70 3.85
C ILE A 275 7.25 -11.53 3.88
N THR A 276 7.76 -10.93 2.81
CA THR A 276 9.17 -10.57 2.67
C THR A 276 9.62 -9.66 3.82
N ASP A 277 10.87 -9.80 4.28
CA ASP A 277 11.49 -8.87 5.26
C ASP A 277 11.90 -7.52 4.64
N ASP A 278 11.17 -7.11 3.60
CA ASP A 278 11.45 -5.91 2.87
C ASP A 278 10.97 -4.70 3.67
N VAL A 279 11.83 -3.69 3.70
CA VAL A 279 11.55 -2.43 4.37
C VAL A 279 11.25 -1.39 3.30
N ALA A 280 9.99 -0.96 3.23
CA ALA A 280 9.62 0.17 2.38
C ALA A 280 10.16 1.46 3.01
N ARG A 281 10.95 2.21 2.24
CA ARG A 281 11.55 3.48 2.67
C ARG A 281 11.20 4.57 1.68
N ALA A 282 10.74 5.70 2.20
CA ALA A 282 10.75 6.94 1.44
C ALA A 282 12.21 7.36 1.15
N LYS A 283 12.43 8.09 0.05
CA LYS A 283 13.64 8.93 -0.04
C LYS A 283 13.60 9.90 1.14
N ARG A 284 14.76 10.32 1.65
CA ARG A 284 14.84 11.24 2.78
C ARG A 284 13.92 12.45 2.56
N LEU A 285 12.95 12.64 3.44
CA LEU A 285 11.90 13.66 3.33
C LEU A 285 12.40 15.01 3.85
N ASP A 286 13.06 15.00 5.03
CA ASP A 286 13.70 16.20 5.60
C ASP A 286 14.82 15.85 6.60
N ARG A 287 15.25 16.83 7.42
CA ARG A 287 16.26 16.63 8.48
C ARG A 287 15.72 15.87 9.69
N THR A 288 14.43 15.93 9.97
CA THR A 288 13.80 15.29 11.13
C THR A 288 13.50 13.81 10.90
N THR A 289 13.38 13.35 9.65
CA THR A 289 13.18 11.92 9.31
C THR A 289 14.44 11.05 9.33
N VAL A 290 15.61 11.57 9.73
CA VAL A 290 16.90 10.86 9.64
C VAL A 290 16.95 9.58 10.49
N GLY A 291 16.15 9.51 11.56
CA GLY A 291 16.08 8.35 12.47
C GLY A 291 15.07 7.27 12.06
N PHE A 292 14.13 7.59 11.15
CA PHE A 292 13.03 6.69 10.82
C PHE A 292 13.50 5.48 10.00
N GLN A 293 13.23 4.28 10.49
CA GLN A 293 13.77 3.04 9.88
C GLN A 293 12.98 2.56 8.64
N GLY A 294 11.81 3.15 8.37
CA GLY A 294 10.88 2.74 7.32
C GLY A 294 9.79 1.80 7.82
N PHE A 295 9.04 1.25 6.88
CA PHE A 295 7.91 0.35 7.13
C PHE A 295 8.34 -1.09 6.83
N ASN A 296 8.60 -1.88 7.87
CA ASN A 296 8.91 -3.30 7.71
C ASN A 296 7.61 -4.09 7.51
N ASN A 297 7.47 -4.73 6.34
CA ASN A 297 6.25 -5.44 5.97
C ASN A 297 5.83 -6.55 6.95
N LYS A 298 6.80 -7.20 7.63
CA LYS A 298 6.51 -8.20 8.67
C LYS A 298 5.88 -7.60 9.92
N LEU A 299 6.21 -6.35 10.25
CA LEU A 299 5.67 -5.64 11.42
C LEU A 299 4.33 -4.97 11.13
N LEU A 300 3.99 -4.77 9.84
CA LEU A 300 2.73 -4.17 9.40
C LEU A 300 1.58 -5.18 9.40
N GLN A 301 1.58 -6.16 10.30
CA GLN A 301 0.53 -7.16 10.39
C GLN A 301 -0.35 -6.89 11.61
N LEU A 302 -1.67 -6.89 11.40
CA LEU A 302 -2.65 -6.84 12.47
C LEU A 302 -3.35 -8.18 12.58
N SER A 303 -3.42 -8.73 13.80
CA SER A 303 -4.23 -9.93 14.03
C SER A 303 -5.72 -9.63 14.02
N LYS A 304 -6.11 -8.40 14.40
CA LYS A 304 -7.50 -7.94 14.52
C LYS A 304 -7.62 -6.45 14.19
N GLY A 305 -8.82 -6.07 13.73
CA GLY A 305 -9.18 -4.66 13.53
C GLY A 305 -9.34 -3.88 14.83
N ILE A 306 -9.45 -2.55 14.70
CA ILE A 306 -9.65 -1.63 15.83
C ILE A 306 -11.13 -1.44 16.14
N ASN A 307 -11.47 -1.08 17.37
CA ASN A 307 -12.85 -0.76 17.74
C ASN A 307 -13.27 0.62 17.24
N VAL A 308 -14.41 0.70 16.55
CA VAL A 308 -15.01 1.96 16.10
C VAL A 308 -15.92 2.54 17.18
N TYR A 309 -15.72 3.80 17.54
CA TYR A 309 -16.59 4.50 18.47
C TYR A 309 -17.74 5.21 17.75
N THR A 310 -18.95 5.08 18.28
CA THR A 310 -20.12 5.82 17.80
C THR A 310 -20.45 6.92 18.82
N PRO A 311 -20.28 8.21 18.47
CA PRO A 311 -20.57 9.30 19.38
C PRO A 311 -22.02 9.35 19.81
N THR A 312 -22.29 9.95 20.97
CA THR A 312 -23.66 10.11 21.50
C THR A 312 -24.47 11.15 20.74
N TYR A 313 -23.79 12.06 20.04
CA TYR A 313 -24.33 13.23 19.33
C TYR A 313 -25.08 14.23 20.20
N LYS A 314 -24.99 14.13 21.53
CA LYS A 314 -25.83 14.91 22.44
C LYS A 314 -25.63 16.43 22.32
N ASN A 315 -24.41 16.86 22.03
CA ASN A 315 -24.03 18.28 21.97
C ASN A 315 -23.50 18.69 20.60
N ASP A 316 -23.59 17.79 19.61
CA ASP A 316 -23.04 18.00 18.27
C ASP A 316 -23.84 19.04 17.49
N GLY A 317 -23.17 20.07 16.99
CA GLY A 317 -23.76 21.23 16.32
C GLY A 317 -24.56 22.15 17.24
N SER A 318 -24.46 21.99 18.56
CA SER A 318 -25.15 22.86 19.51
C SER A 318 -24.47 24.21 19.66
N ASN A 319 -25.19 25.20 20.18
CA ASN A 319 -24.65 26.54 20.52
C ASN A 319 -24.11 26.60 21.96
N LYS A 320 -23.76 25.45 22.56
CA LYS A 320 -23.16 25.44 23.90
C LYS A 320 -21.81 26.17 23.88
N PRO A 321 -21.42 26.82 25.00
CA PRO A 321 -20.08 27.38 25.11
C PRO A 321 -19.00 26.32 24.90
N ILE A 322 -18.01 26.64 24.07
CA ILE A 322 -16.84 25.79 23.84
C ILE A 322 -15.79 26.16 24.88
N LYS A 323 -15.37 25.18 25.69
CA LYS A 323 -14.24 25.30 26.61
C LYS A 323 -12.96 24.71 26.06
N ASN A 324 -13.09 23.64 25.29
CA ASN A 324 -11.93 22.90 24.78
C ASN A 324 -11.99 22.77 23.27
N ILE A 325 -10.83 22.87 22.63
CA ILE A 325 -10.64 22.49 21.23
C ILE A 325 -9.62 21.36 21.18
N ILE A 326 -9.99 20.26 20.53
CA ILE A 326 -9.05 19.22 20.11
C ILE A 326 -8.99 19.24 18.58
N PHE A 327 -7.82 19.55 18.04
CA PHE A 327 -7.58 19.66 16.61
C PHE A 327 -6.64 18.55 16.16
N LEU A 328 -7.16 17.58 15.41
CA LEU A 328 -6.40 16.42 14.94
C LEU A 328 -6.02 16.57 13.47
N ILE A 329 -4.74 16.35 13.17
CA ILE A 329 -4.17 16.43 11.82
C ILE A 329 -3.57 15.07 11.46
N GLY A 330 -4.14 14.41 10.45
CA GLY A 330 -3.49 13.27 9.81
C GLY A 330 -2.63 13.78 8.67
N ASP A 331 -1.31 13.83 8.85
CA ASP A 331 -0.38 14.34 7.83
C ASP A 331 -0.51 13.49 6.56
N GLY A 332 -0.62 14.11 5.38
CA GLY A 332 -0.79 13.41 4.10
C GLY A 332 -2.13 12.65 3.93
N THR A 333 -3.13 12.89 4.79
CA THR A 333 -4.36 12.09 4.87
C THR A 333 -5.51 12.64 4.01
N GLY A 334 -5.69 12.06 2.83
CA GLY A 334 -6.87 12.25 1.98
C GLY A 334 -8.00 11.26 2.24
N LEU A 335 -9.09 11.39 1.47
CA LEU A 335 -10.23 10.45 1.53
C LEU A 335 -9.84 9.02 1.13
N ALA A 336 -8.82 8.85 0.28
CA ALA A 336 -8.37 7.52 -0.15
C ALA A 336 -7.72 6.75 1.00
N GLN A 337 -6.89 7.41 1.80
CA GLN A 337 -6.23 6.86 3.00
C GLN A 337 -7.30 6.45 4.04
N LEU A 338 -8.27 7.34 4.30
CA LEU A 338 -9.38 7.05 5.22
C LEU A 338 -10.25 5.88 4.74
N GLN A 339 -10.62 5.85 3.45
CA GLN A 339 -11.41 4.76 2.88
C GLN A 339 -10.66 3.43 2.92
N ALA A 340 -9.32 3.46 2.72
CA ALA A 340 -8.49 2.27 2.85
C ALA A 340 -8.53 1.70 4.27
N GLY A 341 -8.28 2.54 5.27
CA GLY A 341 -8.37 2.16 6.69
C GLY A 341 -9.73 1.60 7.06
N ALA A 342 -10.81 2.28 6.64
CA ALA A 342 -12.18 1.84 6.91
C ALA A 342 -12.49 0.46 6.30
N THR A 343 -12.14 0.25 5.03
CA THR A 343 -12.45 -0.99 4.32
C THR A 343 -11.68 -2.18 4.90
N VAL A 344 -10.39 -1.99 5.21
CA VAL A 344 -9.55 -3.03 5.80
C VAL A 344 -9.98 -3.37 7.23
N ASN A 345 -10.52 -2.41 7.98
CA ASN A 345 -11.12 -2.62 9.31
C ASN A 345 -12.50 -3.36 9.23
N ASN A 346 -12.55 -4.40 8.40
CA ASN A 346 -13.67 -5.20 7.92
C ASN A 346 -14.70 -5.59 8.97
N ALA A 347 -14.26 -6.00 10.16
CA ALA A 347 -15.17 -6.39 11.25
C ALA A 347 -16.18 -5.29 11.59
N ASN A 348 -15.81 -4.01 11.44
CA ASN A 348 -16.69 -2.86 11.65
C ASN A 348 -17.32 -2.34 10.36
N TYR A 349 -16.61 -2.40 9.23
CA TYR A 349 -17.12 -1.89 7.95
C TYR A 349 -18.36 -2.65 7.45
N LYS A 350 -18.47 -3.95 7.75
CA LYS A 350 -19.67 -4.73 7.41
C LYS A 350 -20.94 -4.27 8.12
N ASN A 351 -20.80 -3.59 9.26
CA ASN A 351 -21.89 -3.23 10.16
C ASN A 351 -22.00 -1.71 10.42
N GLY A 352 -21.21 -0.89 9.72
CA GLY A 352 -21.10 0.53 9.98
C GLY A 352 -19.96 1.18 9.18
N ASN A 353 -19.42 2.28 9.67
CA ASN A 353 -18.50 3.12 8.90
C ASN A 353 -17.03 2.68 8.90
N GLY A 354 -16.64 1.59 9.57
CA GLY A 354 -15.26 1.07 9.55
C GLY A 354 -14.20 1.91 10.29
N LEU A 355 -14.40 3.22 10.46
CA LEU A 355 -13.60 4.14 11.27
C LEU A 355 -14.50 5.02 12.16
N THR A 356 -13.94 5.49 13.26
CA THR A 356 -14.58 6.42 14.19
C THR A 356 -14.82 7.79 13.56
N ILE A 357 -13.84 8.31 12.80
CA ILE A 357 -13.95 9.61 12.12
C ILE A 357 -15.17 9.70 11.19
N PHE A 358 -15.53 8.59 10.53
CA PHE A 358 -16.70 8.54 9.64
C PHE A 358 -18.05 8.53 10.38
N ASN A 359 -18.06 8.46 11.71
CA ASN A 359 -19.26 8.69 12.50
C ASN A 359 -19.50 10.17 12.84
N MET A 360 -18.62 11.10 12.43
CA MET A 360 -18.84 12.54 12.59
C MET A 360 -19.82 13.05 11.52
N LYS A 361 -20.81 13.87 11.93
CA LYS A 361 -21.94 14.26 11.05
C LYS A 361 -21.67 15.47 10.16
N TYR A 362 -20.79 16.37 10.60
CA TYR A 362 -20.47 17.59 9.87
C TYR A 362 -19.16 17.41 9.12
N VAL A 363 -19.24 17.54 7.79
CA VAL A 363 -18.13 17.33 6.88
C VAL A 363 -18.05 18.49 5.90
N GLY A 364 -16.85 19.03 5.74
CA GLY A 364 -16.48 20.01 4.74
C GLY A 364 -15.30 19.53 3.89
N LEU A 365 -14.91 20.35 2.93
CA LEU A 365 -13.70 20.16 2.13
C LEU A 365 -12.84 21.42 2.21
N GLN A 366 -11.53 21.23 2.36
CA GLN A 366 -10.56 22.30 2.33
C GLN A 366 -9.63 22.23 1.12
N ASN A 367 -9.26 23.39 0.58
CA ASN A 367 -8.18 23.55 -0.37
C ASN A 367 -6.88 23.91 0.36
N THR A 368 -5.80 23.24 -0.01
CA THR A 368 -4.53 23.18 0.74
C THR A 368 -3.36 23.87 0.04
N SER A 369 -3.55 24.53 -1.11
CA SER A 369 -2.43 25.16 -1.83
C SER A 369 -1.67 26.17 -0.96
N ALA A 370 -0.35 26.14 -1.06
CA ALA A 370 0.54 27.12 -0.42
C ALA A 370 0.42 28.50 -1.08
N LYS A 371 1.06 29.50 -0.48
CA LYS A 371 1.09 30.87 -1.01
C LYS A 371 1.86 30.97 -2.34
N ASP A 372 2.92 30.20 -2.47
CA ASP A 372 3.88 30.23 -3.58
C ASP A 372 3.85 28.98 -4.48
N SER A 373 3.01 28.00 -4.15
CA SER A 373 2.94 26.72 -4.88
C SER A 373 1.51 26.16 -4.95
N TYR A 374 1.22 25.45 -6.05
CA TYR A 374 -0.05 24.73 -6.22
C TYR A 374 -0.18 23.56 -5.24
N THR A 375 0.92 22.82 -5.03
CA THR A 375 1.04 21.73 -4.06
C THR A 375 1.83 22.24 -2.86
N THR A 376 1.21 22.17 -1.68
CA THR A 376 1.83 22.57 -0.41
C THR A 376 2.79 21.50 0.11
N ASP A 377 3.76 21.90 0.93
CA ASP A 377 4.42 21.02 1.88
C ASP A 377 3.75 21.11 3.27
N SER A 378 4.14 20.23 4.20
CA SER A 378 3.60 20.20 5.57
C SER A 378 3.90 21.48 6.36
N ALA A 379 5.00 22.18 6.04
CA ALA A 379 5.32 23.46 6.67
C ALA A 379 4.29 24.53 6.32
N ALA A 380 4.05 24.77 5.03
CA ALA A 380 3.04 25.74 4.62
C ALA A 380 1.61 25.29 4.99
N GLY A 381 1.31 23.99 4.84
CA GLY A 381 0.01 23.40 5.13
C GLY A 381 -0.34 23.50 6.61
N GLY A 382 0.54 23.00 7.47
CA GLY A 382 0.43 23.10 8.94
C GLY A 382 0.40 24.54 9.43
N SER A 383 1.21 25.43 8.85
CA SER A 383 1.21 26.86 9.20
C SER A 383 -0.10 27.53 8.86
N ALA A 384 -0.69 27.24 7.70
CA ALA A 384 -1.99 27.80 7.32
C ALA A 384 -3.13 27.35 8.25
N LEU A 385 -3.08 26.10 8.71
CA LEU A 385 -4.00 25.57 9.73
C LEU A 385 -3.76 26.22 11.10
N ALA A 386 -2.50 26.50 11.44
CA ALA A 386 -2.11 27.07 12.72
C ALA A 386 -2.39 28.57 12.84
N THR A 387 -2.23 29.36 11.77
CA THR A 387 -2.23 30.84 11.82
C THR A 387 -3.44 31.47 11.14
N GLY A 388 -4.11 30.74 10.24
CA GLY A 388 -5.16 31.28 9.40
C GLY A 388 -4.66 32.16 8.24
N GLU A 389 -3.37 32.10 7.91
CA GLU A 389 -2.75 32.83 6.80
C GLU A 389 -2.07 31.87 5.81
N LEU A 390 -1.91 32.27 4.55
CA LEU A 390 -1.15 31.46 3.59
C LEU A 390 0.36 31.65 3.80
N HIS A 391 1.10 30.56 3.75
CA HIS A 391 2.56 30.54 3.89
C HIS A 391 3.25 29.99 2.64
N ASN A 392 4.49 30.41 2.41
CA ASN A 392 5.35 29.82 1.38
C ASN A 392 5.77 28.42 1.84
N ASN A 393 5.97 27.49 0.90
CA ASN A 393 6.51 26.18 1.23
C ASN A 393 7.80 26.31 2.04
N ARG A 394 8.02 25.37 2.97
CA ARG A 394 9.12 25.35 3.97
C ARG A 394 9.00 26.36 5.11
N HIS A 395 8.08 27.32 5.08
CA HIS A 395 7.94 28.31 6.16
C HIS A 395 7.08 27.75 7.29
N ILE A 396 7.54 27.89 8.54
CA ILE A 396 6.83 27.54 9.77
C ILE A 396 6.29 28.83 10.38
N SER A 397 4.98 29.06 10.29
CA SER A 397 4.23 30.16 10.92
C SER A 397 4.91 31.53 10.80
N MET A 398 5.58 31.78 9.68
CA MET A 398 6.39 32.99 9.44
C MET A 398 6.20 33.49 8.00
N SER A 399 6.26 34.81 7.81
CA SER A 399 6.24 35.44 6.50
C SER A 399 7.58 35.29 5.76
N GLU A 400 7.62 35.70 4.50
CA GLU A 400 8.86 35.77 3.71
C GLU A 400 9.88 36.74 4.31
N ASP A 401 9.40 37.83 4.92
CA ASP A 401 10.22 38.86 5.57
C ASP A 401 10.65 38.49 7.00
N GLY A 402 10.40 37.24 7.44
CA GLY A 402 10.75 36.79 8.78
C GLY A 402 9.80 37.25 9.89
N VAL A 403 8.59 37.70 9.55
CA VAL A 403 7.59 38.15 10.54
C VAL A 403 6.79 36.94 11.03
N ALA A 404 6.85 36.66 12.33
CA ALA A 404 6.07 35.59 12.96
C ALA A 404 4.57 35.90 12.96
N TYR A 405 3.76 34.92 12.56
CA TYR A 405 2.31 34.95 12.69
C TYR A 405 1.88 34.17 13.93
N PRO A 406 1.05 34.74 14.82
CA PRO A 406 0.55 34.01 15.99
C PRO A 406 -0.25 32.76 15.57
N SER A 407 0.14 31.61 16.10
CA SER A 407 -0.60 30.36 15.95
C SER A 407 -1.86 30.33 16.83
N MET A 408 -2.74 29.35 16.62
CA MET A 408 -3.89 29.12 17.50
C MET A 408 -3.46 28.87 18.95
N ALA A 409 -2.32 28.20 19.16
CA ALA A 409 -1.76 28.01 20.49
C ALA A 409 -1.31 29.35 21.10
N ASP A 410 -0.71 30.27 20.33
CA ASP A 410 -0.38 31.61 20.79
C ASP A 410 -1.63 32.40 21.19
N VAL A 411 -2.66 32.37 20.33
CA VAL A 411 -3.94 33.07 20.56
C VAL A 411 -4.63 32.54 21.81
N MET A 412 -4.71 31.22 21.97
CA MET A 412 -5.37 30.60 23.11
C MET A 412 -4.55 30.74 24.40
N HIS A 413 -3.22 30.67 24.34
CA HIS A 413 -2.35 30.96 25.47
C HIS A 413 -2.55 32.39 25.97
N ALA A 414 -2.56 33.39 25.06
CA ALA A 414 -2.80 34.79 25.41
C ALA A 414 -4.19 35.02 26.04
N ALA A 415 -5.17 34.18 25.69
CA ALA A 415 -6.51 34.19 26.29
C ALA A 415 -6.63 33.36 27.59
N GLY A 416 -5.52 32.80 28.09
CA GLY A 416 -5.42 32.08 29.37
C GLY A 416 -5.76 30.59 29.33
N TYR A 417 -5.88 29.99 28.13
CA TYR A 417 -6.13 28.55 27.97
C TYR A 417 -4.83 27.75 28.13
N ALA A 418 -4.94 26.51 28.62
CA ALA A 418 -3.83 25.57 28.53
C ALA A 418 -3.63 25.13 27.07
N CYS A 419 -2.39 25.01 26.60
CA CYS A 419 -2.09 24.67 25.21
C CYS A 419 -1.18 23.44 25.13
N GLY A 420 -1.55 22.46 24.32
CA GLY A 420 -0.76 21.25 24.10
C GLY A 420 -0.55 20.90 22.64
N VAL A 421 0.59 20.29 22.34
CA VAL A 421 0.95 19.75 21.03
C VAL A 421 1.41 18.30 21.22
N VAL A 422 0.80 17.36 20.50
CA VAL A 422 1.12 15.94 20.50
C VAL A 422 1.36 15.49 19.07
N THR A 423 2.45 14.77 18.81
CA THR A 423 2.73 14.19 17.49
C THR A 423 3.23 12.75 17.62
N LEU A 424 2.75 11.86 16.75
CA LEU A 424 3.36 10.55 16.53
C LEU A 424 4.57 10.68 15.57
N GLY A 425 5.54 11.49 15.95
CA GLY A 425 6.70 11.86 15.14
C GLY A 425 7.67 12.73 15.91
N ASN A 426 8.61 13.36 15.20
CA ASN A 426 9.56 14.26 15.81
C ASN A 426 8.88 15.59 16.19
N VAL A 427 9.09 16.06 17.41
CA VAL A 427 8.44 17.31 17.88
C VAL A 427 8.88 18.57 17.13
N ALA A 428 10.00 18.53 16.40
CA ALA A 428 10.48 19.63 15.56
C ALA A 428 10.13 19.47 14.08
N ASP A 429 9.36 18.44 13.72
CA ASP A 429 8.80 18.33 12.37
C ASP A 429 7.81 19.49 12.11
N ALA A 430 7.49 19.72 10.85
CA ALA A 430 6.84 20.93 10.37
C ALA A 430 5.44 21.16 10.97
N THR A 431 4.57 20.16 10.92
CA THR A 431 3.19 20.24 11.42
C THR A 431 3.13 20.58 12.91
N PRO A 432 3.86 19.91 13.84
CA PRO A 432 3.86 20.28 15.25
C PRO A 432 4.58 21.61 15.51
N ALA A 433 5.67 21.88 14.79
CA ALA A 433 6.40 23.14 14.89
C ALA A 433 5.53 24.36 14.56
N ALA A 434 4.60 24.26 13.61
CA ALA A 434 3.70 25.36 13.23
C ALA A 434 2.84 25.89 14.41
N PHE A 435 2.64 25.10 15.46
CA PHE A 435 1.84 25.47 16.64
C PHE A 435 2.68 26.00 17.81
N TYR A 436 4.00 26.13 17.68
CA TYR A 436 4.82 26.71 18.77
C TYR A 436 6.06 27.48 18.32
N GLY A 437 6.55 27.25 17.10
CA GLY A 437 7.77 27.83 16.57
C GLY A 437 7.50 28.66 15.33
N HIS A 438 8.50 29.44 14.93
CA HIS A 438 8.47 30.24 13.72
C HIS A 438 9.83 30.16 13.01
N SER A 439 9.83 29.95 11.70
CA SER A 439 11.04 29.91 10.88
C SER A 439 10.68 30.11 9.41
N VAL A 440 11.58 30.70 8.62
CA VAL A 440 11.45 30.69 7.14
C VAL A 440 11.90 29.36 6.52
N GLU A 441 12.41 28.44 7.34
CA GLU A 441 12.99 27.18 6.90
C GLU A 441 12.70 26.05 7.92
N ARG A 442 11.88 25.07 7.52
CA ARG A 442 11.47 23.91 8.33
C ARG A 442 12.66 23.08 8.84
N ASP A 443 13.76 23.01 8.09
CA ASP A 443 14.97 22.28 8.52
C ASP A 443 15.75 22.99 9.64
N ASN A 444 15.40 24.24 9.98
CA ASN A 444 16.02 24.99 11.07
C ASN A 444 15.44 24.61 12.45
N SER A 445 15.55 23.32 12.80
CA SER A 445 15.09 22.79 14.09
C SER A 445 15.65 23.53 15.30
N ASP A 446 16.85 24.09 15.17
CA ASP A 446 17.51 24.85 16.25
C ASP A 446 16.76 26.15 16.56
N GLU A 447 16.35 26.90 15.53
CA GLU A 447 15.53 28.11 15.67
C GLU A 447 14.12 27.76 16.18
N ILE A 448 13.46 26.79 15.55
CA ILE A 448 12.10 26.35 15.89
C ILE A 448 12.00 26.00 17.39
N THR A 449 12.87 25.11 17.87
CA THR A 449 12.84 24.65 19.26
C THR A 449 13.23 25.72 20.28
N SER A 450 13.88 26.81 19.84
CA SER A 450 14.20 27.94 20.73
C SER A 450 12.95 28.69 21.19
N TYR A 451 11.88 28.71 20.39
CA TYR A 451 10.61 29.34 20.78
C TYR A 451 9.90 28.66 21.95
N LEU A 452 10.25 27.41 22.28
CA LEU A 452 9.77 26.77 23.50
C LEU A 452 10.26 27.49 24.78
N LEU A 453 11.31 28.30 24.68
CA LEU A 453 11.79 29.13 25.79
C LEU A 453 10.78 30.23 26.18
N ASP A 454 9.90 30.65 25.28
CA ASP A 454 8.82 31.60 25.57
C ASP A 454 7.79 31.02 26.56
N GLY A 455 7.79 29.69 26.74
CA GLY A 455 7.00 29.04 27.77
C GLY A 455 5.50 28.99 27.46
N LYS A 456 5.07 29.13 26.20
CA LYS A 456 3.63 29.24 25.88
C LYS A 456 2.87 27.91 25.98
N LEU A 457 3.53 26.79 25.72
CA LEU A 457 2.91 25.46 25.82
C LEU A 457 2.85 24.95 27.26
N THR A 458 1.73 24.32 27.62
CA THR A 458 1.57 23.50 28.82
C THR A 458 2.16 22.10 28.63
N LEU A 459 2.00 21.53 27.42
CA LEU A 459 2.49 20.21 27.06
C LEU A 459 3.04 20.19 25.64
N LEU A 460 4.23 19.63 25.46
CA LEU A 460 4.73 19.14 24.17
C LEU A 460 5.02 17.65 24.30
N ASN A 461 4.50 16.83 23.39
CA ASN A 461 4.74 15.39 23.39
C ASN A 461 4.98 14.84 21.98
N GLY A 462 6.03 14.03 21.84
CA GLY A 462 6.41 13.33 20.62
C GLY A 462 7.74 12.61 20.82
N ALA A 463 8.52 12.47 19.76
CA ALA A 463 9.86 11.87 19.78
C ALA A 463 10.96 12.88 19.40
N GLY A 464 12.21 12.41 19.32
CA GLY A 464 13.31 13.18 18.75
C GLY A 464 14.10 14.02 19.75
N MET A 465 14.57 13.44 20.87
CA MET A 465 15.35 14.17 21.90
C MET A 465 16.63 14.82 21.34
N SER A 466 17.11 14.32 20.20
CA SER A 466 18.27 14.84 19.49
C SER A 466 18.15 16.32 19.10
N VAL A 467 16.93 16.84 18.83
CA VAL A 467 16.73 18.25 18.45
C VAL A 467 17.03 19.23 19.58
N PHE A 468 17.00 18.76 20.83
CA PHE A 468 17.37 19.53 22.01
C PHE A 468 18.84 19.34 22.41
N THR A 469 19.41 18.18 22.12
CA THR A 469 20.72 17.74 22.64
C THR A 469 21.87 17.81 21.64
N ARG A 470 21.57 17.84 20.33
CA ARG A 470 22.56 17.84 19.23
C ARG A 470 22.35 19.03 18.30
N ARG A 471 22.44 20.23 18.89
CA ARG A 471 22.21 21.49 18.18
C ARG A 471 23.47 22.01 17.50
N ASN A 472 23.29 22.69 16.37
CA ASN A 472 24.41 23.28 15.60
C ASN A 472 24.81 24.65 16.13
N ASP A 473 23.90 25.35 16.82
CA ASP A 473 24.16 26.67 17.40
C ASP A 473 24.92 26.64 18.73
N GLY A 474 25.26 25.43 19.22
CA GLY A 474 26.03 25.22 20.45
C GLY A 474 25.30 25.58 21.75
N LYS A 475 24.00 25.92 21.70
CA LYS A 475 23.23 26.27 22.90
C LYS A 475 22.73 25.03 23.64
N ASP A 476 22.84 25.04 24.97
CA ASP A 476 22.19 24.03 25.82
C ASP A 476 20.77 24.47 26.20
N ILE A 477 19.85 24.40 25.24
CA ILE A 477 18.45 24.77 25.49
C ILE A 477 17.75 23.79 26.41
N LEU A 478 18.22 22.54 26.50
CA LEU A 478 17.58 21.54 27.36
C LEU A 478 17.71 21.92 28.83
N SER A 479 18.88 22.42 29.24
CA SER A 479 19.09 22.94 30.59
C SER A 479 18.24 24.17 30.88
N GLU A 480 18.03 25.06 29.90
CA GLU A 480 17.14 26.21 30.05
C GLU A 480 15.66 25.79 30.14
N LEU A 481 15.23 24.86 29.28
CA LEU A 481 13.87 24.32 29.31
C LEU A 481 13.56 23.62 30.64
N LYS A 482 14.51 22.91 31.24
CA LYS A 482 14.36 22.28 32.57
C LYS A 482 14.01 23.25 33.71
N LYS A 483 14.28 24.55 33.54
CA LYS A 483 13.92 25.57 34.54
C LYS A 483 12.41 25.84 34.58
N GLN A 484 11.70 25.58 33.48
CA GLN A 484 10.27 25.88 33.34
C GLN A 484 9.42 24.66 32.96
N TYR A 485 10.03 23.62 32.41
CA TYR A 485 9.39 22.37 32.00
C TYR A 485 9.96 21.19 32.79
N ARG A 486 9.07 20.26 33.17
CA ARG A 486 9.46 18.91 33.52
C ARG A 486 9.73 18.14 32.22
N ILE A 487 10.95 17.68 32.04
CA ILE A 487 11.32 16.82 30.91
C ILE A 487 11.06 15.36 31.27
N SER A 488 10.31 14.66 30.44
CA SER A 488 10.01 13.24 30.56
C SER A 488 10.40 12.49 29.29
N THR A 489 10.63 11.18 29.40
CA THR A 489 10.92 10.28 28.27
C THR A 489 9.88 9.16 28.11
N SER A 490 8.75 9.25 28.79
CA SER A 490 7.65 8.28 28.71
C SER A 490 6.31 9.00 28.84
N ILE A 491 5.36 8.67 27.97
CA ILE A 491 3.99 9.21 28.05
C ILE A 491 3.32 8.91 29.41
N ASP A 492 3.72 7.83 30.08
CA ASP A 492 3.19 7.45 31.40
C ASP A 492 3.58 8.43 32.52
N ASP A 493 4.66 9.20 32.32
CA ASP A 493 5.08 10.21 33.29
C ASP A 493 4.34 11.54 33.11
N ILE A 494 3.50 11.71 32.08
CA ILE A 494 2.67 12.90 31.90
C ILE A 494 1.64 12.92 33.06
N ASN A 495 1.88 13.81 34.03
CA ASN A 495 1.11 13.86 35.28
C ASN A 495 0.23 15.12 35.33
N THR A 496 -0.69 15.18 36.28
CA THR A 496 -1.62 16.31 36.45
C THR A 496 -1.12 17.37 37.43
N ASP A 497 0.20 17.46 37.68
CA ASP A 497 0.73 18.56 38.50
C ASP A 497 0.65 19.91 37.75
N ASN A 498 0.93 21.02 38.43
CA ASN A 498 0.85 22.35 37.82
C ASN A 498 2.08 22.70 36.95
N LYS A 499 3.06 21.80 36.79
CA LYS A 499 4.26 22.08 36.00
C LYS A 499 3.98 21.81 34.52
N LYS A 500 4.55 22.64 33.65
CA LYS A 500 4.55 22.38 32.20
C LYS A 500 5.43 21.16 31.90
N VAL A 501 5.11 20.44 30.82
CA VAL A 501 5.79 19.17 30.50
C VAL A 501 6.28 19.17 29.05
N ILE A 502 7.52 18.72 28.84
CA ILE A 502 8.00 18.27 27.53
C ILE A 502 8.28 16.78 27.67
N CYS A 503 7.51 15.94 26.98
CA CYS A 503 7.64 14.49 27.02
C CYS A 503 8.14 13.98 25.67
N ILE A 504 9.37 13.47 25.65
CA ILE A 504 10.02 12.95 24.44
C ILE A 504 10.17 11.43 24.56
N ASP A 505 9.17 10.71 24.07
CA ASP A 505 9.12 9.25 24.08
C ASP A 505 9.50 8.72 22.71
N GLU A 506 10.70 8.16 22.57
CA GLU A 506 11.23 7.73 21.27
C GLU A 506 10.43 6.58 20.63
N ARG A 507 9.56 5.89 21.40
CA ARG A 507 8.61 4.93 20.82
C ARG A 507 7.62 5.62 19.87
N MET A 508 7.36 6.91 20.04
CA MET A 508 6.51 7.71 19.15
C MET A 508 7.14 7.95 17.77
N ASP A 509 8.42 7.67 17.56
CA ASP A 509 9.07 7.73 16.23
C ASP A 509 8.93 6.40 15.45
N LEU A 510 8.46 5.34 16.09
CA LEU A 510 8.27 4.03 15.44
C LEU A 510 7.05 4.07 14.50
N ALA A 511 7.14 3.33 13.39
CA ALA A 511 5.98 3.02 12.57
C ALA A 511 4.95 2.22 13.39
N ALA A 512 3.67 2.41 13.08
CA ALA A 512 2.59 1.62 13.64
C ALA A 512 2.79 0.14 13.32
N SER A 513 2.84 -0.66 14.39
CA SER A 513 2.79 -2.12 14.39
C SER A 513 1.62 -2.54 15.28
N GLU A 514 1.37 -3.84 15.39
CA GLU A 514 0.39 -4.34 16.36
C GLU A 514 0.69 -3.89 17.80
N GLU A 515 1.96 -3.75 18.17
CA GLU A 515 2.38 -3.32 19.52
C GLU A 515 2.27 -1.80 19.73
N THR A 516 2.51 -1.00 18.69
CA THR A 516 2.57 0.48 18.80
C THR A 516 1.30 1.17 18.29
N LEU A 517 0.30 0.41 17.82
CA LEU A 517 -0.92 0.95 17.20
C LEU A 517 -1.65 1.97 18.08
N THR A 518 -1.66 1.78 19.40
CA THR A 518 -2.38 2.66 20.35
C THR A 518 -1.59 3.88 20.80
N MET A 519 -0.31 3.98 20.44
CA MET A 519 0.62 4.96 21.02
C MET A 519 0.12 6.40 20.94
N LEU A 520 -0.42 6.82 19.78
CA LEU A 520 -0.97 8.17 19.61
C LEU A 520 -2.25 8.40 20.44
N ALA A 521 -3.11 7.40 20.55
CA ALA A 521 -4.32 7.47 21.36
C ALA A 521 -4.00 7.54 22.86
N ASP A 522 -3.02 6.77 23.32
CA ASP A 522 -2.55 6.78 24.70
C ASP A 522 -1.93 8.14 25.05
N ALA A 523 -1.08 8.68 24.19
CA ALA A 523 -0.53 10.03 24.31
C ALA A 523 -1.63 11.11 24.33
N THR A 524 -2.63 10.99 23.45
CA THR A 524 -3.79 11.90 23.39
C THR A 524 -4.57 11.90 24.71
N ASN A 525 -4.84 10.73 25.28
CA ASN A 525 -5.52 10.61 26.57
C ASN A 525 -4.73 11.27 27.72
N GLN A 526 -3.40 11.07 27.76
CA GLN A 526 -2.55 11.72 28.77
C GLN A 526 -2.52 13.25 28.59
N ALA A 527 -2.48 13.72 27.35
CA ALA A 527 -2.53 15.14 27.02
C ALA A 527 -3.85 15.78 27.45
N ILE A 528 -4.99 15.15 27.13
CA ILE A 528 -6.32 15.59 27.57
C ILE A 528 -6.35 15.71 29.10
N LYS A 529 -5.91 14.66 29.81
CA LYS A 529 -5.90 14.63 31.28
C LYS A 529 -5.01 15.74 31.88
N LYS A 530 -3.84 16.00 31.30
CA LYS A 530 -2.94 17.08 31.71
C LYS A 530 -3.61 18.44 31.53
N LEU A 531 -4.11 18.70 30.33
CA LEU A 531 -4.62 20.02 29.95
C LEU A 531 -5.93 20.34 30.68
N SER A 532 -6.83 19.37 30.81
CA SER A 532 -8.13 19.54 31.48
C SER A 532 -8.02 19.79 32.98
N THR A 533 -6.86 19.54 33.59
CA THR A 533 -6.59 19.77 35.02
C THR A 533 -5.70 20.98 35.27
N THR A 534 -5.22 21.65 34.22
CA THR A 534 -4.29 22.77 34.34
C THR A 534 -4.98 24.05 34.81
N ASN A 535 -6.20 24.33 34.34
CA ASN A 535 -7.00 25.48 34.76
C ASN A 535 -8.49 25.29 34.40
N ASP A 536 -9.35 26.19 34.92
CA ASP A 536 -10.80 26.19 34.69
C ASP A 536 -11.23 26.83 33.36
N LYS A 537 -10.30 27.49 32.64
CA LYS A 537 -10.59 28.19 31.38
C LYS A 537 -10.84 27.20 30.23
N GLY A 538 -10.17 26.05 30.27
CA GLY A 538 -10.20 25.02 29.23
C GLY A 538 -8.88 24.95 28.46
N PHE A 539 -8.87 24.26 27.32
CA PHE A 539 -7.62 24.04 26.59
C PHE A 539 -7.72 23.99 25.06
N PHE A 540 -6.57 24.21 24.42
CA PHE A 540 -6.29 23.84 23.03
C PHE A 540 -5.35 22.64 23.01
N LEU A 541 -5.67 21.62 22.22
CA LEU A 541 -4.80 20.47 21.97
C LEU A 541 -4.72 20.22 20.46
N MET A 542 -3.51 20.28 19.91
CA MET A 542 -3.23 19.76 18.58
C MET A 542 -2.66 18.33 18.69
N VAL A 543 -3.18 17.40 17.90
CA VAL A 543 -2.73 16.00 17.83
C VAL A 543 -2.42 15.62 16.39
N GLU A 544 -1.25 15.06 16.13
CA GLU A 544 -0.81 14.71 14.78
C GLU A 544 -0.52 13.21 14.63
N GLY A 545 -1.09 12.62 13.57
CA GLY A 545 -0.66 11.33 13.01
C GLY A 545 0.30 11.54 11.83
N ALA A 546 1.59 11.77 12.10
CA ALA A 546 2.58 12.19 11.11
C ALA A 546 2.89 11.12 10.03
N LYS A 547 2.84 9.84 10.40
CA LYS A 547 3.40 8.77 9.57
C LYS A 547 2.50 8.27 8.44
N ILE A 548 1.27 8.80 8.33
CA ILE A 548 0.41 8.51 7.18
C ILE A 548 1.06 9.07 5.90
N ASP A 549 1.59 10.29 5.99
CA ASP A 549 2.41 10.93 4.95
C ASP A 549 3.66 10.11 4.61
N TYR A 550 4.42 9.68 5.64
CA TYR A 550 5.63 8.88 5.43
C TYR A 550 5.34 7.59 4.67
N ALA A 551 4.19 6.95 4.96
CA ALA A 551 3.76 5.75 4.26
C ALA A 551 3.34 6.06 2.82
N GLY A 552 2.73 7.22 2.57
CA GLY A 552 2.45 7.74 1.24
C GLY A 552 3.71 7.93 0.40
N HIS A 553 4.72 8.64 0.92
CA HIS A 553 6.00 8.81 0.23
C HIS A 553 6.76 7.50 0.00
N ALA A 554 6.64 6.55 0.94
CA ALA A 554 7.24 5.22 0.80
C ALA A 554 6.46 4.31 -0.17
N ASN A 555 5.31 4.75 -0.68
CA ASN A 555 4.36 3.94 -1.43
C ASN A 555 4.03 2.62 -0.72
N SER A 556 3.90 2.67 0.62
CA SER A 556 3.59 1.53 1.46
C SER A 556 2.10 1.52 1.79
N PHE A 557 1.34 0.71 1.06
CA PHE A 557 -0.10 0.57 1.32
C PHE A 557 -0.40 -0.01 2.70
N PRO A 558 0.27 -1.08 3.18
CA PRO A 558 0.12 -1.55 4.55
C PRO A 558 0.44 -0.47 5.58
N GLY A 559 1.52 0.31 5.39
CA GLY A 559 1.87 1.43 6.25
C GLY A 559 0.76 2.48 6.31
N SER A 560 0.23 2.88 5.15
CA SER A 560 -0.83 3.90 5.06
C SER A 560 -2.09 3.47 5.80
N VAL A 561 -2.45 2.19 5.72
CA VAL A 561 -3.58 1.62 6.46
C VAL A 561 -3.30 1.59 7.96
N MET A 562 -2.15 1.06 8.39
CA MET A 562 -1.76 0.94 9.81
C MET A 562 -1.75 2.29 10.52
N GLU A 563 -1.13 3.29 9.91
CA GLU A 563 -1.02 4.64 10.49
C GLU A 563 -2.38 5.33 10.52
N THR A 564 -3.24 5.11 9.51
CA THR A 564 -4.62 5.61 9.52
C THR A 564 -5.45 5.00 10.65
N LEU A 565 -5.28 3.70 10.93
CA LEU A 565 -5.93 3.03 12.05
C LEU A 565 -5.41 3.55 13.41
N SER A 566 -4.10 3.81 13.52
CA SER A 566 -3.53 4.43 14.71
C SER A 566 -4.09 5.84 14.96
N PHE A 567 -4.21 6.65 13.90
CA PHE A 567 -4.80 7.98 13.97
C PHE A 567 -6.29 7.96 14.36
N ASP A 568 -7.07 7.03 13.82
CA ASP A 568 -8.50 6.90 14.18
C ASP A 568 -8.71 6.53 15.66
N LEU A 569 -7.78 5.82 16.29
CA LEU A 569 -7.82 5.58 17.74
C LEU A 569 -7.62 6.87 18.55
N ALA A 570 -6.84 7.83 18.05
CA ALA A 570 -6.71 9.15 18.66
C ALA A 570 -7.96 10.01 18.46
N VAL A 571 -8.58 9.93 17.27
CA VAL A 571 -9.90 10.54 17.01
C VAL A 571 -10.94 9.97 17.99
N LYS A 572 -10.95 8.65 18.19
CA LYS A 572 -11.80 8.01 19.19
C LYS A 572 -11.60 8.59 20.59
N ALA A 573 -10.36 8.71 21.07
CA ALA A 573 -10.07 9.29 22.38
C ALA A 573 -10.61 10.72 22.51
N ALA A 574 -10.47 11.54 21.45
CA ALA A 574 -11.00 12.90 21.42
C ALA A 574 -12.53 12.95 21.48
N LEU A 575 -13.22 12.07 20.72
CA LEU A 575 -14.69 12.02 20.72
C LEU A 575 -15.25 11.50 22.05
N GLU A 576 -14.63 10.49 22.66
CA GLU A 576 -15.01 9.99 24.00
C GLU A 576 -14.93 11.11 25.05
N PHE A 577 -13.86 11.91 25.03
CA PHE A 577 -13.74 13.07 25.90
C PHE A 577 -14.80 14.14 25.59
N ALA A 578 -15.03 14.46 24.32
CA ALA A 578 -16.01 15.46 23.93
C ALA A 578 -17.44 15.09 24.37
N ASP A 579 -17.79 13.81 24.30
CA ASP A 579 -19.07 13.30 24.80
C ASP A 579 -19.18 13.34 26.32
N SER A 580 -18.07 13.15 27.03
CA SER A 580 -18.07 13.16 28.50
C SER A 580 -18.43 14.53 29.11
N ASN A 581 -18.09 15.63 28.43
CA ASN A 581 -18.31 16.99 28.96
C ASN A 581 -19.31 17.83 28.15
N GLY A 582 -19.46 17.58 26.85
CA GLY A 582 -20.35 18.34 25.98
C GLY A 582 -19.97 19.81 25.73
N GLU A 583 -18.75 20.21 26.07
CA GLU A 583 -18.18 21.56 25.95
C GLU A 583 -16.88 21.55 25.12
N THR A 584 -16.65 20.49 24.34
CA THR A 584 -15.44 20.30 23.52
C THR A 584 -15.80 20.27 22.05
N LEU A 585 -15.13 21.12 21.27
CA LEU A 585 -15.12 21.05 19.81
C LEU A 585 -13.96 20.16 19.37
N VAL A 586 -14.26 19.15 18.55
CA VAL A 586 -13.25 18.31 17.88
C VAL A 586 -13.28 18.64 16.40
N VAL A 587 -12.12 18.92 15.82
CA VAL A 587 -11.94 19.12 14.37
C VAL A 587 -10.85 18.16 13.90
N VAL A 588 -11.08 17.45 12.80
CA VAL A 588 -10.16 16.47 12.23
C VAL A 588 -9.96 16.76 10.75
N THR A 589 -8.72 16.84 10.29
CA THR A 589 -8.39 16.99 8.87
C THR A 589 -6.96 16.53 8.56
N GLY A 590 -6.45 16.81 7.37
CA GLY A 590 -5.03 16.71 7.02
C GLY A 590 -4.48 18.06 6.56
N ASP A 591 -3.20 18.12 6.23
CA ASP A 591 -2.50 19.29 5.72
C ASP A 591 -2.32 19.25 4.19
N HIS A 592 -2.06 18.06 3.64
CA HIS A 592 -2.12 17.70 2.21
C HIS A 592 -2.53 16.23 2.00
N GLU A 593 -2.65 15.79 0.74
CA GLU A 593 -2.71 14.36 0.39
C GLU A 593 -1.32 13.90 -0.05
N THR A 594 -0.97 12.65 0.22
CA THR A 594 0.35 12.11 -0.15
C THR A 594 0.26 10.84 -0.97
N GLY A 595 1.00 10.85 -2.10
CA GLY A 595 1.25 9.70 -2.96
C GLY A 595 0.21 9.50 -4.08
N GLY A 596 -0.89 10.26 -4.09
CA GLY A 596 -1.98 10.07 -5.04
C GLY A 596 -2.59 8.67 -4.92
N LEU A 597 -2.87 8.25 -3.68
CA LEU A 597 -3.34 6.90 -3.38
C LEU A 597 -4.67 6.62 -4.11
N THR A 598 -4.66 5.56 -4.91
CA THR A 598 -5.81 5.10 -5.68
C THR A 598 -6.17 3.68 -5.28
N LEU A 599 -7.41 3.48 -4.82
CA LEU A 599 -7.94 2.16 -4.51
C LEU A 599 -8.35 1.47 -5.83
N VAL A 600 -7.67 0.37 -6.16
CA VAL A 600 -7.80 -0.31 -7.45
C VAL A 600 -8.88 -1.38 -7.40
N ASP A 601 -8.90 -2.18 -6.33
CA ASP A 601 -9.79 -3.31 -6.16
C ASP A 601 -9.92 -3.66 -4.67
N GLY A 602 -10.89 -4.51 -4.34
CA GLY A 602 -11.17 -4.86 -2.97
C GLY A 602 -12.23 -5.92 -2.77
N ASN A 603 -12.19 -6.55 -1.61
CA ASN A 603 -13.23 -7.44 -1.14
C ASN A 603 -13.64 -7.06 0.29
N VAL A 604 -14.77 -6.37 0.38
CA VAL A 604 -15.36 -5.94 1.66
C VAL A 604 -15.67 -7.14 2.58
N ALA A 605 -15.97 -8.32 2.02
CA ALA A 605 -16.31 -9.47 2.84
C ALA A 605 -15.11 -10.03 3.61
N ASN A 606 -13.89 -9.93 3.10
CA ASN A 606 -12.68 -10.37 3.80
C ASN A 606 -11.77 -9.21 4.25
N GLY A 607 -12.08 -7.96 3.87
CA GLY A 607 -11.29 -6.79 4.28
C GLY A 607 -10.02 -6.61 3.46
N HIS A 608 -9.97 -7.23 2.29
CA HIS A 608 -8.84 -7.12 1.39
C HIS A 608 -8.99 -5.86 0.52
N LEU A 609 -7.89 -5.14 0.34
CA LEU A 609 -7.78 -4.06 -0.63
C LEU A 609 -6.49 -4.20 -1.43
N THR A 610 -6.59 -3.78 -2.70
CA THR A 610 -5.44 -3.49 -3.57
C THR A 610 -5.44 -2.01 -3.91
N ALA A 611 -4.28 -1.35 -3.79
CA ALA A 611 -4.11 0.06 -4.10
C ALA A 611 -2.84 0.34 -4.90
N ARG A 612 -2.77 1.54 -5.46
CA ARG A 612 -1.60 2.07 -6.17
C ARG A 612 -1.35 3.51 -5.80
N TYR A 613 -0.10 3.91 -5.94
CA TYR A 613 0.34 5.30 -5.82
C TYR A 613 0.68 5.84 -7.20
N MET A 614 0.39 7.11 -7.42
CA MET A 614 0.68 7.83 -8.67
C MET A 614 2.01 8.57 -8.61
N THR A 615 2.46 8.92 -7.41
CA THR A 615 3.71 9.64 -7.15
C THR A 615 4.27 9.23 -5.78
N ASP A 616 5.54 9.55 -5.50
CA ASP A 616 6.15 9.47 -4.17
C ASP A 616 6.18 10.86 -3.49
N ASP A 617 5.20 11.71 -3.78
CA ASP A 617 5.14 13.13 -3.36
C ASP A 617 3.69 13.55 -3.04
N HIS A 618 3.51 14.78 -2.55
CA HIS A 618 2.20 15.32 -2.22
C HIS A 618 1.34 15.56 -3.47
N THR A 619 0.01 15.58 -3.28
CA THR A 619 -0.94 16.00 -4.32
C THR A 619 -1.85 17.14 -3.84
N PRO A 620 -2.34 17.98 -4.77
CA PRO A 620 -3.13 19.17 -4.45
C PRO A 620 -4.63 18.86 -4.28
N LEU A 621 -4.96 17.61 -3.91
CA LEU A 621 -6.34 17.19 -3.69
C LEU A 621 -6.96 17.96 -2.51
N MET A 622 -8.23 18.33 -2.66
CA MET A 622 -8.98 18.86 -1.52
C MET A 622 -9.12 17.79 -0.44
N LEU A 623 -9.00 18.19 0.82
CA LEU A 623 -9.06 17.28 1.95
C LEU A 623 -10.37 17.40 2.71
N PRO A 624 -10.86 16.31 3.32
CA PRO A 624 -12.02 16.37 4.17
C PRO A 624 -11.71 17.06 5.50
N VAL A 625 -12.68 17.83 6.01
CA VAL A 625 -12.67 18.36 7.36
C VAL A 625 -13.88 17.77 8.09
N PHE A 626 -13.64 16.99 9.14
CA PHE A 626 -14.68 16.45 10.00
C PHE A 626 -14.75 17.25 11.29
N SER A 627 -15.95 17.53 11.79
CA SER A 627 -16.14 18.26 13.04
C SER A 627 -17.22 17.63 13.94
N TYR A 628 -17.02 17.73 15.25
CA TYR A 628 -17.92 17.18 16.27
C TYR A 628 -17.98 18.07 17.52
N GLY A 629 -19.15 18.17 18.14
CA GLY A 629 -19.37 18.93 19.37
C GLY A 629 -20.01 20.30 19.12
N PRO A 630 -20.01 21.22 20.10
CA PRO A 630 -20.63 22.53 19.94
C PRO A 630 -19.97 23.33 18.80
N GLY A 631 -20.78 23.98 17.96
CA GLY A 631 -20.31 24.76 16.81
C GLY A 631 -19.78 23.94 15.62
N SER A 632 -19.84 22.61 15.65
CA SER A 632 -19.31 21.74 14.58
C SER A 632 -19.95 21.99 13.20
N SER A 633 -21.20 22.47 13.15
CA SER A 633 -21.89 22.81 11.90
C SER A 633 -21.23 23.93 11.09
N GLU A 634 -20.34 24.73 11.68
CA GLU A 634 -19.63 25.82 10.97
C GLU A 634 -18.57 25.31 9.98
N PHE A 635 -18.21 24.02 10.04
CA PHE A 635 -17.16 23.40 9.21
C PHE A 635 -17.71 22.69 7.96
N ILE A 636 -18.95 22.97 7.56
CA ILE A 636 -19.52 22.46 6.31
C ILE A 636 -19.15 23.33 5.11
N GLY A 637 -19.19 22.75 3.91
CA GLY A 637 -18.94 23.44 2.65
C GLY A 637 -17.50 23.31 2.15
N VAL A 638 -17.13 24.12 1.15
CA VAL A 638 -15.80 24.14 0.54
C VAL A 638 -15.11 25.45 0.85
N TYR A 639 -13.92 25.40 1.43
CA TYR A 639 -13.19 26.60 1.86
C TYR A 639 -11.66 26.42 1.79
N LYS A 640 -10.90 27.49 2.04
CA LYS A 640 -9.44 27.43 2.19
C LYS A 640 -9.08 26.90 3.59
N ASN A 641 -8.00 26.13 3.71
CA ASN A 641 -7.50 25.62 4.99
C ASN A 641 -7.35 26.71 6.07
N THR A 642 -6.95 27.91 5.68
CA THR A 642 -6.88 29.11 6.54
C THR A 642 -8.18 29.46 7.27
N GLN A 643 -9.34 29.13 6.71
CA GLN A 643 -10.62 29.43 7.36
C GLN A 643 -10.88 28.58 8.61
N ILE A 644 -10.22 27.43 8.76
CA ILE A 644 -10.40 26.56 9.94
C ILE A 644 -9.97 27.31 11.21
N PHE A 645 -8.80 27.97 11.17
CA PHE A 645 -8.34 28.86 12.24
C PHE A 645 -9.37 29.93 12.59
N HIS A 646 -9.85 30.68 11.59
CA HIS A 646 -10.78 31.79 11.80
C HIS A 646 -12.15 31.32 12.35
N LYS A 647 -12.62 30.14 11.91
CA LYS A 647 -13.84 29.50 12.42
C LYS A 647 -13.69 29.12 13.89
N MET A 648 -12.59 28.42 14.25
CA MET A 648 -12.30 28.06 15.64
C MET A 648 -12.20 29.31 16.53
N LYS A 649 -11.45 30.33 16.09
CA LYS A 649 -11.27 31.59 16.81
C LYS A 649 -12.61 32.31 17.05
N LYS A 650 -13.43 32.43 16.01
CA LYS A 650 -14.78 33.04 16.09
C LYS A 650 -15.68 32.30 17.07
N LEU A 651 -15.66 30.96 17.04
CA LEU A 651 -16.48 30.12 17.92
C LEU A 651 -16.11 30.25 19.41
N LEU A 652 -14.84 30.58 19.70
CA LEU A 652 -14.38 30.90 21.06
C LEU A 652 -14.62 32.36 21.47
N GLY A 653 -15.01 33.24 20.53
CA GLY A 653 -15.18 34.68 20.77
C GLY A 653 -13.86 35.42 20.97
N LEU A 654 -12.77 34.98 20.31
CA LEU A 654 -11.42 35.56 20.39
C LEU A 654 -11.04 36.42 19.18
#